data_AF-A0A7C8AP98-F1
#
_entry.id   AF-A0A7C8AP98-F1
#
_cell.length_a   1.000
_cell.length_b   1.000
_cell.length_c   1.000
_cell.angle_alpha   90.00
_cell.angle_beta   90.00
_cell.angle_gamma   90.00
#
_symmetry.space_group_name_H-M   'P 1'
#
loop_
_entity.id
_entity.type
_entity.pdbx_description
1 polymer ?
#
loop_
_entity_poly.entity_id
_entity_poly.type
_entity_poly.pdbx_seq_one_letter_code
_entity_poly.pdbx_strand_id
1 'polypeptide(L)'
;MKTRKTVFKFTILSALLLLLVSIQSVGEQSLIPPDESSVCLLENRGPMRAPETAVNAGNPSPGGKGHDGPSFAPENEQQLAPAAISNGAYAYLAGLISFNRSNFYIYQDADSGFNHSFPSGFYGGPPSGVTTVLSKIHVNAGCIDDPNSSSGCSNDPCLLDQQPATVLSIAFDPLAEGEWVGVNFEEPEDYGTQPRGQGYDLQGATSITFYARSPSPGGSYVQFGVNQQMSAFYYIPNTWTSFTINFSEIGLTQSDLVDVHLPFAVATKDIYDPSGVVVLLDNIMFLPVPASQTSRSGSLSLPVSTQTFGELPQSNVPFPTDQVNRNAAAVYESALTLMALLRRGTSQDLQNAGIIADALDYALFNDNHGDPLPIAPSTTNPVGCYDGNRAPQCGLHNAYSSGDIALFNNQLQGPATAGDVRLAGFTCGISPTGYCLMLDGATGGNNAFAMLSLLEAYDKLQDPRYLEDARAIGSWIFANLLDTSGTGYGGYFAGYPDGGVTKVANTLNQGKSTENNADIFAAFTRLAGIETSLGNVSNATTATNRANIAGDFVMKMFDSSAGRFYSGTVPVGTQASNGICPNGPQTGQDVINTCDFLDTDTFTTLAMASSARYGSQINWKLPVQYLLSTFAQRVTVDSQAFCGFDIVAVPTSGPNGVAWEFTGQAVATSKFVGVTEQVSCSGETPHSYVNEIALAQTSAPFGNGQGLVAGTMQDGDQLCAADQCLETPFQCIPERVGLAATNWAIFAEQGINIFMPPPRDMLWAGAGGSASIWTLDSSNNYTTYTEYAPYNGWTPVSYSYNPTDGTRSLLWAGTGGYASIWTLDGSNNFTTDTVYGPYSGWTPVSYSSNSDGTRTLLWAGTGGYASIWTLNSSNNFTTDTVYGPYSGWTPVSYSSNSDGTRSLLWAGPGGSASIWTLNGSNNYTTSTVYGPYSDWTPVSYSSNSDGTRSLLWAGTGGYASIWTLNGSNSYITSTVYGPYSDWTPVSYSSNSDGTRTLLWAGTGGYASIWTLNGSNNYSTSIVYGPYSGWTPVQYQ
;
A
#
# COMPACT_ATOMS: atom_id res chain seq x y z
N MET A 1 45.53 -46.75 -37.90
CA MET A 1 46.10 -45.99 -36.76
C MET A 1 46.88 -44.78 -37.25
N LYS A 2 46.25 -43.58 -37.21
CA LYS A 2 46.88 -42.25 -37.28
C LYS A 2 45.92 -41.30 -36.57
N THR A 3 46.31 -40.73 -35.44
CA THR A 3 45.53 -39.70 -34.73
C THR A 3 45.47 -38.43 -35.57
N ARG A 4 44.27 -38.05 -36.04
CA ARG A 4 44.07 -36.80 -36.79
C ARG A 4 43.59 -35.71 -35.84
N LYS A 5 44.20 -34.53 -35.97
CA LYS A 5 43.62 -33.26 -35.53
C LYS A 5 42.29 -33.03 -36.26
N THR A 6 41.30 -32.49 -35.56
CA THR A 6 40.25 -31.67 -36.18
C THR A 6 40.01 -30.46 -35.29
N VAL A 7 40.04 -29.28 -35.90
CA VAL A 7 39.72 -27.99 -35.29
C VAL A 7 38.30 -27.63 -35.70
N PHE A 8 37.43 -27.31 -34.73
CA PHE A 8 36.19 -26.56 -34.92
C PHE A 8 36.26 -25.40 -33.91
N LYS A 9 36.55 -24.16 -34.32
CA LYS A 9 35.58 -23.19 -34.91
C LYS A 9 34.30 -23.04 -34.07
N PHE A 10 34.35 -22.12 -33.12
CA PHE A 10 33.19 -21.43 -32.56
C PHE A 10 33.33 -19.93 -32.86
N THR A 11 32.69 -19.48 -33.95
CA THR A 11 32.45 -18.05 -34.25
C THR A 11 31.35 -17.97 -35.32
N ILE A 12 30.53 -16.90 -35.25
CA ILE A 12 29.34 -16.56 -36.06
C ILE A 12 28.03 -17.03 -35.39
N LEU A 13 26.97 -16.23 -35.26
CA LEU A 13 26.77 -14.77 -35.11
C LEU A 13 25.24 -14.56 -34.91
N SER A 14 24.81 -13.53 -34.15
CA SER A 14 23.40 -13.05 -34.08
C SER A 14 22.44 -14.03 -33.34
N ALA A 15 21.39 -13.63 -32.61
CA ALA A 15 20.83 -12.33 -32.19
C ALA A 15 19.87 -12.60 -30.98
N LEU A 16 19.34 -11.62 -30.22
CA LEU A 16 19.39 -10.16 -30.37
C LEU A 16 19.72 -9.39 -29.06
N LEU A 17 18.74 -8.71 -28.45
CA LEU A 17 18.81 -7.78 -27.32
C LEU A 17 18.19 -8.36 -26.04
N LEU A 18 18.84 -8.11 -24.90
CA LEU A 18 18.18 -7.99 -23.59
C LEU A 18 18.11 -6.50 -23.25
N LEU A 19 16.94 -5.89 -23.45
CA LEU A 19 16.54 -4.66 -22.75
C LEU A 19 15.07 -4.83 -22.38
N LEU A 20 14.82 -5.05 -21.09
CA LEU A 20 13.50 -4.88 -20.48
C LEU A 20 13.44 -3.44 -19.94
N VAL A 21 12.35 -2.73 -20.20
CA VAL A 21 12.03 -1.50 -19.47
C VAL A 21 11.52 -1.94 -18.11
N SER A 22 12.33 -1.74 -17.07
CA SER A 22 12.06 -2.26 -15.73
C SER A 22 11.09 -1.35 -14.98
N ILE A 23 9.80 -1.59 -15.18
CA ILE A 23 8.70 -1.03 -14.39
C ILE A 23 7.70 -2.19 -14.24
N GLN A 24 7.54 -2.70 -13.02
CA GLN A 24 6.62 -3.80 -12.73
C GLN A 24 5.89 -3.58 -11.41
N SER A 25 4.58 -3.37 -11.52
CA SER A 25 3.59 -3.75 -10.52
C SER A 25 2.91 -5.04 -11.02
N VAL A 26 3.30 -6.18 -10.43
CA VAL A 26 2.87 -7.55 -10.78
C VAL A 26 3.51 -8.14 -12.06
N GLY A 27 3.75 -9.46 -12.06
CA GLY A 27 3.54 -10.33 -13.23
C GLY A 27 4.47 -10.29 -14.46
N GLU A 28 5.52 -11.13 -14.42
CA GLU A 28 6.12 -11.89 -15.55
C GLU A 28 7.01 -11.19 -16.61
N GLN A 29 7.89 -11.99 -17.22
CA GLN A 29 8.90 -11.61 -18.21
C GLN A 29 8.38 -11.68 -19.65
N SER A 30 8.75 -10.69 -20.47
CA SER A 30 8.48 -10.63 -21.93
C SER A 30 8.72 -11.96 -22.67
N LEU A 31 7.63 -12.62 -23.09
CA LEU A 31 7.66 -13.76 -24.01
C LEU A 31 7.80 -13.29 -25.47
N ILE A 32 8.69 -13.94 -26.22
CA ILE A 32 8.84 -13.75 -27.68
C ILE A 32 7.94 -14.78 -28.40
N PRO A 33 7.01 -14.37 -29.29
CA PRO A 33 6.25 -15.31 -30.09
C PRO A 33 7.11 -15.95 -31.19
N PRO A 34 6.92 -17.25 -31.52
CA PRO A 34 7.59 -17.88 -32.65
C PRO A 34 7.02 -17.40 -34.00
N ASP A 35 7.90 -17.39 -35.00
CA ASP A 35 7.69 -16.92 -36.38
C ASP A 35 6.51 -17.60 -37.12
N GLU A 36 5.91 -16.90 -38.08
CA GLU A 36 4.75 -17.37 -38.84
C GLU A 36 5.07 -18.64 -39.65
N SER A 37 4.25 -19.69 -39.51
CA SER A 37 3.75 -20.46 -40.67
C SER A 37 2.82 -21.63 -40.30
N SER A 38 1.50 -21.47 -40.48
CA SER A 38 0.74 -22.29 -41.45
C SER A 38 -0.78 -22.03 -41.48
N VAL A 39 -1.21 -21.31 -42.52
CA VAL A 39 -2.37 -21.62 -43.40
C VAL A 39 -3.68 -22.09 -42.75
N CYS A 40 -4.66 -21.19 -42.74
CA CYS A 40 -6.09 -21.53 -42.67
C CYS A 40 -6.52 -22.57 -43.71
N LEU A 41 -7.36 -23.53 -43.31
CA LEU A 41 -8.33 -24.17 -44.22
C LEU A 41 -9.72 -24.21 -43.60
N LEU A 42 -10.68 -23.63 -44.32
CA LEU A 42 -12.11 -23.62 -44.03
C LEU A 42 -12.72 -25.01 -44.20
N GLU A 43 -13.81 -25.30 -43.46
CA GLU A 43 -15.04 -25.73 -44.15
C GLU A 43 -16.34 -25.40 -43.38
N ASN A 44 -17.30 -24.83 -44.11
CA ASN A 44 -18.63 -24.40 -43.66
C ASN A 44 -19.54 -25.55 -43.23
N ARG A 45 -20.48 -25.31 -42.28
CA ARG A 45 -21.93 -25.65 -42.45
C ARG A 45 -22.91 -24.75 -41.65
N GLY A 46 -23.63 -23.88 -42.36
CA GLY A 46 -25.11 -23.82 -42.36
C GLY A 46 -25.89 -23.25 -41.15
N PRO A 47 -26.70 -22.18 -41.32
CA PRO A 47 -27.55 -21.61 -40.27
C PRO A 47 -28.99 -22.15 -40.23
N MET A 48 -29.66 -22.13 -39.07
CA MET A 48 -31.12 -22.32 -38.97
C MET A 48 -31.82 -21.39 -37.95
N ARG A 49 -32.53 -20.40 -38.50
CA ARG A 49 -33.89 -19.91 -38.16
C ARG A 49 -34.51 -20.24 -36.78
N ALA A 50 -34.87 -19.16 -36.07
CA ALA A 50 -36.10 -19.00 -35.27
C ALA A 50 -37.38 -19.02 -36.18
N PRO A 51 -38.64 -18.91 -35.68
CA PRO A 51 -39.10 -18.54 -34.33
C PRO A 51 -40.32 -19.33 -33.79
N GLU A 52 -40.81 -18.99 -32.58
CA GLU A 52 -42.27 -18.86 -32.37
C GLU A 52 -42.64 -17.95 -31.18
N THR A 53 -43.90 -17.51 -31.15
CA THR A 53 -44.42 -16.34 -30.43
C THR A 53 -45.42 -16.69 -29.32
N ALA A 54 -45.57 -15.83 -28.30
CA ALA A 54 -46.84 -15.68 -27.57
C ALA A 54 -47.04 -14.24 -27.06
N VAL A 55 -48.30 -13.77 -27.10
CA VAL A 55 -48.74 -12.39 -26.80
C VAL A 55 -49.95 -12.45 -25.85
N ASN A 56 -50.05 -11.51 -24.89
CA ASN A 56 -51.27 -10.87 -24.32
C ASN A 56 -50.82 -9.99 -23.12
N ALA A 57 -51.10 -8.69 -22.96
CA ALA A 57 -52.21 -7.77 -23.30
C ALA A 57 -53.43 -7.84 -22.34
N GLY A 58 -53.67 -6.78 -21.54
CA GLY A 58 -54.84 -6.68 -20.63
C GLY A 58 -54.89 -5.46 -19.69
N ASN A 59 -55.40 -4.32 -20.19
CA ASN A 59 -55.76 -3.04 -19.52
C ASN A 59 -56.95 -3.19 -18.49
N PRO A 60 -57.52 -2.16 -17.80
CA PRO A 60 -57.15 -0.73 -17.62
C PRO A 60 -57.38 -0.10 -16.20
N SER A 61 -57.04 1.20 -16.03
CA SER A 61 -57.48 2.08 -14.91
C SER A 61 -58.93 2.60 -15.06
N PRO A 62 -59.50 3.25 -14.01
CA PRO A 62 -60.02 4.61 -14.22
C PRO A 62 -59.92 5.61 -13.03
N GLY A 63 -59.23 6.73 -13.27
CA GLY A 63 -59.71 8.13 -13.11
C GLY A 63 -60.28 8.68 -11.79
N GLY A 64 -59.61 9.71 -11.25
CA GLY A 64 -60.16 10.74 -10.35
C GLY A 64 -59.37 12.06 -10.44
N LYS A 65 -60.04 13.22 -10.55
CA LYS A 65 -59.41 14.56 -10.78
C LYS A 65 -59.41 15.43 -9.51
N GLY A 66 -58.43 16.34 -9.34
CA GLY A 66 -58.59 17.46 -8.39
C GLY A 66 -57.37 18.33 -8.03
N HIS A 67 -57.01 19.28 -8.90
CA HIS A 67 -56.51 20.64 -8.64
C HIS A 67 -55.38 21.00 -7.63
N ASP A 68 -54.34 21.63 -8.23
CA ASP A 68 -53.68 22.92 -7.88
C ASP A 68 -52.67 23.05 -6.70
N GLY A 69 -51.43 23.43 -7.05
CA GLY A 69 -50.43 24.03 -6.14
C GLY A 69 -49.00 23.50 -6.34
N PRO A 70 -47.99 24.31 -6.71
CA PRO A 70 -46.65 23.78 -7.04
C PRO A 70 -45.80 23.51 -5.79
N SER A 71 -45.66 22.23 -5.42
CA SER A 71 -44.55 21.78 -4.58
C SER A 71 -43.41 21.26 -5.46
N PHE A 72 -42.27 21.95 -5.49
CA PHE A 72 -41.02 21.36 -5.94
C PHE A 72 -40.53 20.38 -4.88
N ALA A 73 -41.05 19.15 -4.91
CA ALA A 73 -40.39 18.01 -4.31
C ALA A 73 -39.32 17.53 -5.30
N PRO A 74 -38.05 17.34 -4.89
CA PRO A 74 -37.09 16.60 -5.71
C PRO A 74 -37.63 15.19 -5.95
N GLU A 75 -37.41 14.67 -7.14
CA GLU A 75 -37.63 13.26 -7.42
C GLU A 75 -36.67 12.44 -6.55
N ASN A 76 -37.18 11.39 -5.90
CA ASN A 76 -36.35 10.42 -5.19
C ASN A 76 -35.62 9.53 -6.21
N GLU A 77 -34.62 10.08 -6.88
CA GLU A 77 -33.44 9.28 -7.16
C GLU A 77 -32.82 8.94 -5.80
N GLN A 78 -33.02 7.70 -5.35
CA GLN A 78 -32.09 7.11 -4.39
C GLN A 78 -30.77 6.87 -5.11
N GLN A 79 -30.05 7.96 -5.34
CA GLN A 79 -28.62 7.91 -5.59
C GLN A 79 -28.01 7.33 -4.31
N LEU A 80 -27.81 6.01 -4.32
CA LEU A 80 -27.07 5.31 -3.29
C LEU A 80 -25.74 6.06 -3.15
N ALA A 81 -25.49 6.64 -1.98
CA ALA A 81 -24.16 7.13 -1.66
C ALA A 81 -23.19 5.97 -1.91
N PRO A 82 -22.11 6.16 -2.69
CA PRO A 82 -21.17 5.08 -2.97
C PRO A 82 -20.75 4.41 -1.67
N ALA A 83 -20.77 3.08 -1.64
CA ALA A 83 -20.13 2.37 -0.55
C ALA A 83 -18.65 2.79 -0.58
N ALA A 84 -18.18 3.47 0.48
CA ALA A 84 -16.88 4.10 0.46
C ALA A 84 -15.79 3.05 0.22
N ILE A 85 -15.11 3.16 -0.91
CA ILE A 85 -14.15 2.20 -1.46
C ILE A 85 -13.08 1.90 -0.41
N SER A 86 -12.60 2.97 0.25
CA SER A 86 -11.65 2.94 1.34
C SER A 86 -12.03 1.99 2.47
N ASN A 87 -13.31 1.90 2.86
CA ASN A 87 -13.70 1.11 4.03
C ASN A 87 -13.45 -0.39 3.84
N GLY A 88 -13.79 -0.91 2.66
CA GLY A 88 -13.45 -2.29 2.27
C GLY A 88 -11.96 -2.46 2.07
N ALA A 89 -11.34 -1.55 1.32
CA ALA A 89 -9.92 -1.60 0.95
C ALA A 89 -9.01 -1.65 2.18
N TYR A 90 -9.17 -0.73 3.14
CA TYR A 90 -8.35 -0.74 4.36
C TYR A 90 -8.57 -1.96 5.26
N ALA A 91 -9.77 -2.58 5.25
CA ALA A 91 -10.00 -3.82 5.97
C ALA A 91 -9.25 -5.00 5.33
N TYR A 92 -9.24 -5.06 4.00
CA TYR A 92 -8.45 -6.03 3.23
C TYR A 92 -6.95 -5.85 3.47
N LEU A 93 -6.42 -4.63 3.36
CA LEU A 93 -5.01 -4.31 3.65
C LEU A 93 -4.60 -4.74 5.06
N ALA A 94 -5.43 -4.45 6.07
CA ALA A 94 -5.17 -4.85 7.45
C ALA A 94 -5.19 -6.38 7.64
N GLY A 95 -6.03 -7.09 6.89
CA GLY A 95 -6.05 -8.56 6.84
C GLY A 95 -4.73 -9.13 6.32
N LEU A 96 -4.26 -8.67 5.16
CA LEU A 96 -3.00 -9.15 4.55
C LEU A 96 -1.79 -8.95 5.48
N ILE A 97 -1.66 -7.77 6.09
CA ILE A 97 -0.51 -7.43 6.94
C ILE A 97 -0.51 -8.23 8.25
N SER A 98 -1.69 -8.58 8.77
CA SER A 98 -1.82 -9.38 9.99
C SER A 98 -1.84 -10.90 9.75
N PHE A 99 -1.91 -11.34 8.49
CA PHE A 99 -2.08 -12.75 8.12
C PHE A 99 -0.95 -13.64 8.65
N ASN A 100 0.31 -13.25 8.44
CA ASN A 100 1.48 -14.04 8.86
C ASN A 100 1.60 -14.17 10.39
N ARG A 101 1.14 -13.17 11.14
CA ARG A 101 1.16 -13.14 12.61
C ARG A 101 -0.04 -13.83 13.25
N SER A 102 -1.05 -14.18 12.44
CA SER A 102 -2.30 -14.81 12.87
C SER A 102 -2.38 -16.30 12.51
N ASN A 103 -1.49 -16.78 11.63
CA ASN A 103 -1.46 -18.15 11.12
C ASN A 103 -0.02 -18.68 11.14
N PHE A 104 0.14 -20.00 11.22
CA PHE A 104 1.43 -20.67 11.03
C PHE A 104 1.18 -21.91 10.17
N TYR A 105 1.44 -21.80 8.87
CA TYR A 105 1.24 -22.87 7.91
C TYR A 105 2.50 -23.71 7.77
N ILE A 106 2.37 -25.00 8.06
CA ILE A 106 3.35 -26.01 7.67
C ILE A 106 3.37 -26.11 6.14
N TYR A 107 2.17 -26.10 5.54
CA TYR A 107 1.92 -26.01 4.11
C TYR A 107 0.54 -25.38 3.88
N GLN A 108 0.48 -24.38 3.01
CA GLN A 108 -0.73 -23.74 2.51
C GLN A 108 -1.03 -24.21 1.08
N ASP A 109 -0.11 -23.94 0.15
CA ASP A 109 -0.16 -24.34 -1.27
C ASP A 109 1.28 -24.44 -1.83
N ALA A 110 1.45 -24.73 -3.13
CA ALA A 110 2.77 -24.68 -3.78
C ALA A 110 3.29 -23.24 -3.86
N ASP A 111 4.55 -23.06 -3.46
CA ASP A 111 5.28 -21.78 -3.49
C ASP A 111 4.76 -20.65 -2.59
N SER A 112 3.67 -20.81 -1.82
CA SER A 112 3.27 -19.83 -0.79
C SER A 112 4.44 -19.45 0.13
N GLY A 113 4.64 -18.14 0.28
CA GLY A 113 5.62 -17.57 1.19
C GLY A 113 5.34 -17.90 2.66
N PHE A 114 4.10 -18.27 2.99
CA PHE A 114 3.65 -18.66 4.34
C PHE A 114 3.96 -20.13 4.69
N ASN A 115 4.55 -20.91 3.79
CA ASN A 115 5.00 -22.27 4.08
C ASN A 115 6.24 -22.27 4.99
N HIS A 116 6.19 -23.02 6.09
CA HIS A 116 7.28 -23.15 7.08
C HIS A 116 8.04 -24.49 6.98
N SER A 117 7.81 -25.33 5.97
CA SER A 117 8.47 -26.64 5.86
C SER A 117 8.39 -27.28 4.47
N PHE A 118 9.25 -28.26 4.22
CA PHE A 118 9.38 -28.96 2.95
C PHE A 118 9.02 -30.45 3.10
N PRO A 119 8.16 -31.04 2.26
CA PRO A 119 7.80 -32.47 2.30
C PRO A 119 8.93 -33.37 1.74
N SER A 120 10.13 -33.29 2.31
CA SER A 120 11.37 -33.90 1.83
C SER A 120 11.76 -35.21 2.56
N GLY A 121 11.27 -35.41 3.79
CA GLY A 121 11.74 -36.48 4.66
C GLY A 121 11.10 -37.84 4.37
N PHE A 122 11.62 -38.59 3.40
CA PHE A 122 11.05 -39.91 3.05
C PHE A 122 11.57 -41.04 3.94
N TYR A 123 10.65 -41.80 4.55
CA TYR A 123 10.97 -42.90 5.47
C TYR A 123 10.08 -44.15 5.22
N GLY A 124 10.60 -45.33 5.53
CA GLY A 124 9.92 -46.60 5.23
C GLY A 124 10.68 -47.84 5.71
N GLY A 125 10.01 -49.00 5.74
CA GLY A 125 10.50 -50.21 6.39
C GLY A 125 10.31 -51.56 5.67
N PRO A 126 10.90 -52.65 6.22
CA PRO A 126 11.03 -53.98 5.61
C PRO A 126 9.68 -54.67 5.34
N PRO A 127 9.60 -55.75 4.51
CA PRO A 127 10.68 -56.65 4.09
C PRO A 127 11.54 -56.22 2.89
N SER A 128 11.09 -55.31 2.04
CA SER A 128 11.93 -54.82 0.93
C SER A 128 13.08 -53.94 1.44
N GLY A 129 14.13 -53.80 0.64
CA GLY A 129 15.22 -52.87 0.95
C GLY A 129 14.72 -51.42 0.94
N VAL A 130 15.18 -50.60 1.90
CA VAL A 130 14.68 -49.23 2.12
C VAL A 130 14.60 -48.42 0.83
N THR A 131 15.61 -48.45 -0.04
CA THR A 131 15.60 -47.76 -1.34
C THR A 131 14.40 -48.14 -2.24
N THR A 132 13.98 -49.40 -2.25
CA THR A 132 12.81 -49.89 -3.00
C THR A 132 11.50 -49.45 -2.36
N VAL A 133 11.48 -49.28 -1.04
CA VAL A 133 10.32 -48.82 -0.29
C VAL A 133 10.14 -47.30 -0.45
N LEU A 134 11.22 -46.53 -0.40
CA LEU A 134 11.18 -45.08 -0.62
C LEU A 134 10.83 -44.70 -2.07
N SER A 135 11.20 -45.51 -3.06
CA SER A 135 10.83 -45.27 -4.47
C SER A 135 9.33 -45.43 -4.77
N LYS A 136 8.51 -45.77 -3.77
CA LYS A 136 7.04 -45.85 -3.84
C LYS A 136 6.34 -44.54 -3.46
N ILE A 137 7.09 -43.54 -3.03
CA ILE A 137 6.58 -42.27 -2.51
C ILE A 137 6.68 -41.23 -3.62
N HIS A 138 5.55 -40.62 -3.98
CA HIS A 138 5.48 -39.54 -4.96
C HIS A 138 4.75 -38.35 -4.35
N VAL A 139 5.35 -37.16 -4.44
CA VAL A 139 4.79 -35.92 -3.89
C VAL A 139 4.58 -34.92 -5.03
N ASN A 140 3.41 -34.30 -5.07
CA ASN A 140 3.08 -33.20 -5.99
C ASN A 140 2.39 -32.07 -5.23
N ALA A 141 3.10 -30.96 -5.00
CA ALA A 141 2.54 -29.75 -4.37
C ALA A 141 1.69 -28.91 -5.34
N GLY A 142 1.91 -29.05 -6.65
CA GLY A 142 1.18 -28.33 -7.71
C GLY A 142 -0.09 -29.04 -8.19
N CYS A 143 -0.76 -29.79 -7.31
CA CYS A 143 -1.99 -30.49 -7.68
C CYS A 143 -3.17 -29.50 -7.66
N ILE A 144 -3.95 -29.43 -8.73
CA ILE A 144 -5.27 -28.78 -8.73
C ILE A 144 -6.34 -29.83 -8.49
N ASP A 145 -7.26 -29.58 -7.57
CA ASP A 145 -8.21 -30.60 -7.13
C ASP A 145 -9.19 -30.99 -8.24
N ASP A 146 -9.19 -32.27 -8.63
CA ASP A 146 -10.25 -32.87 -9.45
C ASP A 146 -10.83 -34.09 -8.72
N PRO A 147 -12.06 -33.98 -8.17
CA PRO A 147 -12.78 -35.09 -7.58
C PRO A 147 -13.08 -36.26 -8.54
N ASN A 148 -12.98 -36.04 -9.86
CA ASN A 148 -13.24 -37.04 -10.90
C ASN A 148 -11.95 -37.73 -11.40
N SER A 149 -10.78 -37.16 -11.10
CA SER A 149 -9.48 -37.72 -11.48
C SER A 149 -9.08 -38.88 -10.57
N SER A 150 -8.54 -39.96 -11.15
CA SER A 150 -8.04 -41.10 -10.38
C SER A 150 -6.79 -40.80 -9.55
N SER A 151 -6.03 -39.75 -9.90
CA SER A 151 -4.95 -39.22 -9.06
C SER A 151 -5.42 -38.14 -8.10
N GLY A 152 -6.67 -37.69 -8.21
CA GLY A 152 -7.18 -36.50 -7.51
C GLY A 152 -6.71 -35.17 -8.10
N CYS A 153 -5.74 -35.17 -9.03
CA CYS A 153 -5.23 -33.96 -9.67
C CYS A 153 -5.79 -33.79 -11.09
N SER A 154 -6.18 -32.57 -11.42
CA SER A 154 -6.51 -32.15 -12.79
C SER A 154 -5.28 -32.15 -13.69
N ASN A 155 -5.53 -32.23 -15.01
CA ASN A 155 -4.54 -31.94 -16.06
C ASN A 155 -5.09 -30.89 -17.05
N ASP A 156 -6.17 -30.19 -16.68
CA ASP A 156 -6.79 -29.14 -17.49
C ASP A 156 -6.08 -27.79 -17.22
N PRO A 157 -5.37 -27.21 -18.21
CA PRO A 157 -4.69 -25.92 -18.04
C PRO A 157 -5.66 -24.72 -18.00
N CYS A 158 -6.94 -24.91 -18.31
CA CYS A 158 -7.97 -23.88 -18.20
C CYS A 158 -8.69 -23.90 -16.83
N LEU A 159 -8.44 -24.90 -15.99
CA LEU A 159 -9.07 -25.00 -14.66
C LEU A 159 -8.44 -24.00 -13.69
N LEU A 160 -9.30 -23.22 -13.04
CA LEU A 160 -8.96 -22.29 -11.98
C LEU A 160 -9.68 -22.70 -10.69
N ASP A 161 -8.95 -23.12 -9.67
CA ASP A 161 -9.49 -23.41 -8.35
C ASP A 161 -9.35 -22.19 -7.43
N GLN A 162 -10.47 -21.56 -7.08
CA GLN A 162 -10.44 -20.35 -6.28
C GLN A 162 -10.24 -20.62 -4.78
N GLN A 163 -10.66 -21.79 -4.30
CA GLN A 163 -10.50 -22.29 -2.92
C GLN A 163 -10.71 -23.83 -2.92
N PRO A 164 -9.66 -24.65 -2.69
CA PRO A 164 -8.28 -24.29 -2.34
C PRO A 164 -7.50 -23.66 -3.52
N ALA A 165 -6.24 -23.30 -3.31
CA ALA A 165 -5.35 -22.89 -4.40
C ALA A 165 -4.76 -24.14 -5.08
N THR A 166 -3.47 -24.44 -4.91
CA THR A 166 -2.96 -25.80 -5.17
C THR A 166 -3.00 -26.60 -3.87
N VAL A 167 -3.11 -27.93 -3.97
CA VAL A 167 -3.10 -28.85 -2.83
C VAL A 167 -1.91 -29.80 -2.92
N LEU A 168 -1.53 -30.40 -1.79
CA LEU A 168 -0.48 -31.39 -1.76
C LEU A 168 -1.06 -32.80 -2.01
N SER A 169 -0.72 -33.40 -3.14
CA SER A 169 -0.96 -34.82 -3.38
C SER A 169 0.25 -35.66 -2.95
N ILE A 170 0.03 -36.61 -2.04
CA ILE A 170 0.99 -37.66 -1.67
C ILE A 170 0.43 -39.00 -2.17
N ALA A 171 1.16 -39.66 -3.07
CA ALA A 171 0.83 -40.99 -3.57
C ALA A 171 1.83 -42.03 -3.05
N PHE A 172 1.30 -43.17 -2.60
CA PHE A 172 2.05 -44.34 -2.18
C PHE A 172 1.72 -45.53 -3.08
N ASP A 173 2.71 -46.07 -3.79
CA ASP A 173 2.56 -47.27 -4.64
C ASP A 173 2.24 -48.53 -3.80
N PRO A 174 1.67 -49.60 -4.41
CA PRO A 174 1.32 -50.85 -3.72
C PRO A 174 2.42 -51.40 -2.80
N LEU A 175 2.03 -51.69 -1.56
CA LEU A 175 2.92 -52.16 -0.49
C LEU A 175 2.87 -53.70 -0.36
N ALA A 176 4.03 -54.32 -0.15
CA ALA A 176 4.13 -55.75 0.14
C ALA A 176 3.90 -56.04 1.63
N GLU A 177 3.56 -57.28 1.98
CA GLU A 177 3.26 -57.69 3.36
C GLU A 177 4.40 -57.30 4.35
N GLY A 178 4.07 -56.51 5.36
CA GLY A 178 4.96 -55.92 6.35
C GLY A 178 5.50 -54.51 6.03
N GLU A 179 5.43 -54.05 4.77
CA GLU A 179 5.97 -52.76 4.36
C GLU A 179 5.15 -51.57 4.89
N TRP A 180 5.85 -50.47 5.15
CA TRP A 180 5.26 -49.19 5.53
C TRP A 180 6.11 -48.04 4.97
N VAL A 181 5.47 -46.90 4.73
CA VAL A 181 6.04 -45.70 4.08
C VAL A 181 5.48 -44.44 4.72
N GLY A 182 6.23 -43.34 4.65
CA GLY A 182 5.76 -42.02 5.03
C GLY A 182 6.63 -40.87 4.52
N VAL A 183 6.05 -39.67 4.60
CA VAL A 183 6.67 -38.38 4.29
C VAL A 183 6.64 -37.54 5.57
N ASN A 184 7.80 -37.07 6.01
CA ASN A 184 7.91 -35.98 6.96
C ASN A 184 7.99 -34.66 6.19
N PHE A 185 7.36 -33.65 6.76
CA PHE A 185 7.65 -32.26 6.48
C PHE A 185 8.80 -31.87 7.39
N GLU A 186 9.82 -31.26 6.80
CA GLU A 186 11.10 -30.99 7.44
C GLU A 186 11.45 -29.50 7.30
N GLU A 187 12.01 -28.92 8.35
CA GLU A 187 12.69 -27.62 8.30
C GLU A 187 14.01 -27.73 9.09
N PRO A 188 15.17 -27.46 8.47
CA PRO A 188 15.36 -27.18 7.04
C PRO A 188 15.13 -28.40 6.14
N GLU A 189 15.05 -28.19 4.82
CA GLU A 189 14.87 -29.25 3.82
C GLU A 189 15.92 -30.36 3.97
N ASP A 190 15.53 -31.62 3.77
CA ASP A 190 16.38 -32.82 3.94
C ASP A 190 16.94 -33.05 5.36
N TYR A 191 16.36 -32.42 6.40
CA TYR A 191 16.80 -32.58 7.80
C TYR A 191 16.98 -34.05 8.22
N GLY A 192 16.05 -34.94 7.85
CA GLY A 192 16.11 -36.36 8.21
C GLY A 192 17.33 -37.08 7.65
N THR A 193 17.90 -36.57 6.55
CA THR A 193 19.15 -37.10 5.96
C THR A 193 20.40 -36.34 6.42
N GLN A 194 20.26 -35.03 6.71
CA GLN A 194 21.35 -34.14 7.13
C GLN A 194 20.90 -33.20 8.27
N PRO A 195 20.84 -33.70 9.52
CA PRO A 195 20.36 -32.93 10.66
C PRO A 195 21.23 -31.69 10.91
N ARG A 196 20.61 -30.50 10.84
CA ARG A 196 21.27 -29.18 10.93
C ARG A 196 20.26 -28.11 11.33
N GLY A 197 20.75 -26.90 11.61
CA GLY A 197 19.90 -25.74 11.86
C GLY A 197 19.35 -25.68 13.28
N GLN A 198 18.26 -24.94 13.44
CA GLN A 198 17.42 -24.85 14.64
C GLN A 198 16.01 -25.28 14.27
N GLY A 199 15.33 -26.02 15.15
CA GLY A 199 13.92 -26.34 15.00
C GLY A 199 13.04 -25.20 15.52
N TYR A 200 11.77 -25.19 15.12
CA TYR A 200 10.83 -24.16 15.57
C TYR A 200 10.53 -24.28 17.07
N ASP A 201 10.36 -23.13 17.72
CA ASP A 201 9.60 -23.02 18.97
C ASP A 201 8.12 -22.88 18.63
N LEU A 202 7.40 -23.99 18.79
CA LEU A 202 5.97 -24.15 18.53
C LEU A 202 5.13 -24.05 19.83
N GLN A 203 5.71 -23.60 20.94
CA GLN A 203 4.98 -23.45 22.19
C GLN A 203 3.79 -22.48 22.05
N GLY A 204 2.71 -22.79 22.78
CA GLY A 204 1.41 -22.13 22.64
C GLY A 204 0.43 -22.90 21.73
N ALA A 205 0.93 -23.63 20.73
CA ALA A 205 0.09 -24.53 19.94
C ALA A 205 -0.37 -25.73 20.78
N THR A 206 -1.60 -26.21 20.55
CA THR A 206 -2.20 -27.36 21.27
C THR A 206 -2.72 -28.46 20.34
N SER A 207 -2.79 -28.16 19.05
CA SER A 207 -3.33 -29.01 18.00
C SER A 207 -2.75 -28.61 16.65
N ILE A 208 -2.89 -29.51 15.69
CA ILE A 208 -2.68 -29.25 14.26
C ILE A 208 -4.00 -29.52 13.53
N THR A 209 -4.31 -28.69 12.55
CA THR A 209 -5.50 -28.83 11.69
C THR A 209 -5.09 -28.85 10.21
N PHE A 210 -5.87 -29.54 9.40
CA PHE A 210 -5.72 -29.62 7.94
C PHE A 210 -7.02 -30.13 7.32
N TYR A 211 -7.16 -29.98 6.00
CA TYR A 211 -8.15 -30.72 5.21
C TYR A 211 -7.48 -31.91 4.53
N ALA A 212 -8.21 -33.02 4.42
CA ALA A 212 -7.77 -34.17 3.63
C ALA A 212 -8.92 -34.81 2.84
N ARG A 213 -8.58 -35.39 1.68
CA ARG A 213 -9.41 -36.36 0.95
C ARG A 213 -8.55 -37.42 0.27
N SER A 214 -9.15 -38.55 -0.08
CA SER A 214 -8.49 -39.59 -0.89
C SER A 214 -9.31 -39.90 -2.15
N PRO A 215 -8.79 -39.68 -3.37
CA PRO A 215 -9.45 -40.12 -4.61
C PRO A 215 -9.43 -41.66 -4.78
N SER A 216 -8.73 -42.39 -3.91
CA SER A 216 -8.61 -43.85 -3.99
C SER A 216 -9.97 -44.55 -3.78
N PRO A 217 -10.31 -45.59 -4.56
CA PRO A 217 -11.57 -46.30 -4.42
C PRO A 217 -11.77 -46.92 -3.03
N GLY A 218 -12.73 -46.37 -2.28
CA GLY A 218 -13.02 -46.79 -0.91
C GLY A 218 -12.39 -45.92 0.18
N GLY A 219 -11.73 -44.81 -0.19
CA GLY A 219 -10.97 -43.96 0.73
C GLY A 219 -9.60 -44.55 1.07
N SER A 220 -8.98 -44.08 2.15
CA SER A 220 -7.69 -44.58 2.62
C SER A 220 -7.56 -44.60 4.13
N TYR A 221 -6.47 -45.20 4.63
CA TYR A 221 -6.16 -45.27 6.06
C TYR A 221 -4.72 -44.85 6.33
N VAL A 222 -4.52 -43.60 6.78
CA VAL A 222 -3.20 -43.02 7.07
C VAL A 222 -3.05 -42.60 8.52
N GLN A 223 -1.81 -42.57 9.02
CA GLN A 223 -1.44 -41.91 10.26
C GLN A 223 -0.84 -40.55 9.96
N PHE A 224 -1.05 -39.61 10.88
CA PHE A 224 -0.43 -38.31 10.87
C PHE A 224 0.44 -38.14 12.12
N GLY A 225 1.43 -37.26 12.09
CA GLY A 225 2.26 -37.02 13.27
C GLY A 225 2.83 -35.62 13.34
N VAL A 226 3.32 -35.27 14.54
CA VAL A 226 4.04 -34.03 14.84
C VAL A 226 5.20 -34.41 15.76
N ASN A 227 6.41 -33.91 15.48
CA ASN A 227 7.65 -34.26 16.20
C ASN A 227 7.79 -35.77 16.49
N GLN A 228 7.63 -36.59 15.44
CA GLN A 228 7.69 -38.07 15.47
C GLN A 228 6.62 -38.79 16.32
N GLN A 229 5.72 -38.07 17.00
CA GLN A 229 4.57 -38.69 17.67
C GLN A 229 3.44 -38.90 16.66
N MET A 230 3.15 -40.17 16.35
CA MET A 230 2.13 -40.56 15.37
C MET A 230 0.77 -40.83 16.03
N SER A 231 -0.30 -40.37 15.37
CA SER A 231 -1.69 -40.65 15.71
C SER A 231 -2.09 -42.11 15.46
N ALA A 232 -3.30 -42.49 15.86
CA ALA A 232 -3.95 -43.68 15.31
C ALA A 232 -4.19 -43.51 13.78
N PHE A 233 -4.48 -44.62 13.10
CA PHE A 233 -4.88 -44.60 11.69
C PHE A 233 -6.26 -43.93 11.53
N TYR A 234 -6.30 -42.87 10.74
CA TYR A 234 -7.53 -42.17 10.35
C TYR A 234 -8.04 -42.69 9.01
N TYR A 235 -9.35 -42.87 8.91
CA TYR A 235 -10.01 -43.08 7.63
C TYR A 235 -10.16 -41.73 6.91
N ILE A 236 -9.61 -41.64 5.70
CA ILE A 236 -9.75 -40.45 4.84
C ILE A 236 -10.81 -40.75 3.77
N PRO A 237 -11.95 -40.04 3.77
CA PRO A 237 -12.99 -40.23 2.76
C PRO A 237 -12.60 -39.58 1.42
N ASN A 238 -13.43 -39.79 0.40
CA ASN A 238 -13.24 -39.22 -0.93
C ASN A 238 -13.67 -37.74 -1.07
N THR A 239 -14.33 -37.19 -0.07
CA THR A 239 -14.72 -35.78 0.03
C THR A 239 -13.81 -35.04 1.02
N TRP A 240 -13.47 -33.78 0.72
CA TRP A 240 -12.74 -32.91 1.65
C TRP A 240 -13.35 -32.92 3.04
N THR A 241 -12.52 -33.28 4.03
CA THR A 241 -12.90 -33.39 5.43
C THR A 241 -11.84 -32.70 6.27
N SER A 242 -12.27 -31.90 7.24
CA SER A 242 -11.37 -31.27 8.21
C SER A 242 -10.96 -32.30 9.27
N PHE A 243 -9.66 -32.34 9.56
CA PHE A 243 -9.07 -33.14 10.62
C PHE A 243 -8.36 -32.22 11.61
N THR A 244 -8.51 -32.51 12.90
CA THR A 244 -7.77 -31.85 13.98
C THR A 244 -7.17 -32.92 14.87
N ILE A 245 -5.87 -32.84 15.12
CA ILE A 245 -5.16 -33.76 16.01
C ILE A 245 -4.77 -32.97 17.24
N ASN A 246 -5.33 -33.32 18.39
CA ASN A 246 -4.95 -32.68 19.65
C ASN A 246 -3.63 -33.29 20.12
N PHE A 247 -2.68 -32.45 20.55
CA PHE A 247 -1.36 -32.93 20.98
C PHE A 247 -1.44 -33.92 22.15
N SER A 248 -2.45 -33.80 23.01
CA SER A 248 -2.74 -34.74 24.09
C SER A 248 -3.15 -36.15 23.62
N GLU A 249 -3.68 -36.30 22.40
CA GLU A 249 -4.05 -37.61 21.82
C GLU A 249 -2.83 -38.40 21.35
N ILE A 250 -1.79 -37.69 20.91
CA ILE A 250 -0.50 -38.25 20.46
C ILE A 250 0.59 -38.17 21.54
N GLY A 251 0.25 -37.73 22.75
CA GLY A 251 1.15 -37.69 23.90
C GLY A 251 2.17 -36.55 23.90
N LEU A 252 2.03 -35.56 23.01
CA LEU A 252 2.87 -34.36 22.99
C LEU A 252 2.50 -33.39 24.12
N THR A 253 3.54 -32.79 24.69
CA THR A 253 3.47 -31.75 25.71
C THR A 253 4.19 -30.48 25.24
N GLN A 254 4.03 -29.36 25.95
CA GLN A 254 4.69 -28.09 25.58
C GLN A 254 6.23 -28.17 25.62
N SER A 255 6.83 -29.10 26.37
CA SER A 255 8.29 -29.32 26.33
C SER A 255 8.75 -30.05 25.07
N ASP A 256 7.85 -30.74 24.37
CA ASP A 256 8.13 -31.48 23.12
C ASP A 256 7.90 -30.59 21.88
N LEU A 257 7.50 -29.33 22.08
CA LEU A 257 7.27 -28.31 21.05
C LEU A 257 8.40 -27.28 20.95
N VAL A 258 9.52 -27.53 21.62
CA VAL A 258 10.76 -26.74 21.49
C VAL A 258 11.70 -27.47 20.53
N ASP A 259 12.36 -26.74 19.63
CA ASP A 259 13.35 -27.29 18.68
C ASP A 259 12.75 -28.33 17.72
N VAL A 260 11.55 -28.05 17.19
CA VAL A 260 10.83 -28.96 16.29
C VAL A 260 11.27 -28.80 14.84
N HIS A 261 11.98 -29.80 14.33
CA HIS A 261 12.38 -29.92 12.92
C HIS A 261 11.40 -30.70 12.04
N LEU A 262 10.50 -31.48 12.65
CA LEU A 262 9.56 -32.37 11.96
C LEU A 262 8.11 -31.98 12.30
N PRO A 263 7.63 -30.80 11.83
CA PRO A 263 6.34 -30.25 12.26
C PRO A 263 5.13 -31.05 11.77
N PHE A 264 5.23 -31.83 10.69
CA PHE A 264 4.15 -32.73 10.26
C PHE A 264 4.70 -34.02 9.63
N ALA A 265 3.90 -35.09 9.65
CA ALA A 265 4.21 -36.36 9.01
C ALA A 265 2.93 -37.05 8.52
N VAL A 266 3.04 -37.82 7.44
CA VAL A 266 1.97 -38.62 6.84
C VAL A 266 2.52 -40.02 6.54
N ALA A 267 1.86 -41.08 6.99
CA ALA A 267 2.32 -42.45 6.79
C ALA A 267 1.19 -43.46 6.54
N THR A 268 1.49 -44.53 5.80
CA THR A 268 0.61 -45.70 5.62
C THR A 268 1.41 -47.01 5.64
N LYS A 269 0.70 -48.14 5.62
CA LYS A 269 1.28 -49.48 5.55
C LYS A 269 0.37 -50.51 4.88
N ASP A 270 1.00 -51.62 4.49
CA ASP A 270 0.44 -52.77 3.78
C ASP A 270 -0.96 -53.24 4.20
N ILE A 271 -1.25 -53.42 5.49
CA ILE A 271 -2.54 -54.00 5.94
C ILE A 271 -3.73 -53.05 5.74
N TYR A 272 -3.46 -51.77 5.49
CA TYR A 272 -4.44 -50.70 5.38
C TYR A 272 -4.65 -50.30 3.92
N ASP A 273 -3.57 -49.98 3.20
CA ASP A 273 -3.61 -49.56 1.79
C ASP A 273 -2.78 -50.51 0.88
N PRO A 274 -3.09 -51.83 0.81
CA PRO A 274 -2.28 -52.82 0.08
C PRO A 274 -2.22 -52.61 -1.43
N SER A 275 -3.18 -51.86 -1.99
CA SER A 275 -3.24 -51.53 -3.42
C SER A 275 -2.58 -50.21 -3.77
N GLY A 276 -1.90 -49.57 -2.80
CA GLY A 276 -1.48 -48.19 -2.91
C GLY A 276 -2.64 -47.22 -2.68
N VAL A 277 -2.30 -45.96 -2.51
CA VAL A 277 -3.22 -44.89 -2.09
C VAL A 277 -2.72 -43.54 -2.60
N VAL A 278 -3.65 -42.61 -2.83
CA VAL A 278 -3.35 -41.18 -2.91
C VAL A 278 -4.10 -40.45 -1.80
N VAL A 279 -3.44 -39.51 -1.13
CA VAL A 279 -4.06 -38.58 -0.18
C VAL A 279 -3.73 -37.15 -0.61
N LEU A 280 -4.76 -36.33 -0.75
CA LEU A 280 -4.66 -34.89 -0.98
C LEU A 280 -4.82 -34.19 0.36
N LEU A 281 -3.98 -33.18 0.60
CA LEU A 281 -3.86 -32.42 1.83
C LEU A 281 -3.82 -30.92 1.52
N ASP A 282 -4.45 -30.14 2.38
CA ASP A 282 -4.58 -28.69 2.22
C ASP A 282 -4.62 -27.97 3.58
N ASN A 283 -4.16 -26.71 3.60
CA ASN A 283 -4.19 -25.80 4.76
C ASN A 283 -3.71 -26.44 6.08
N ILE A 284 -2.47 -26.98 6.07
CA ILE A 284 -1.85 -27.64 7.21
C ILE A 284 -1.26 -26.59 8.15
N MET A 285 -1.88 -26.38 9.33
CA MET A 285 -1.50 -25.32 10.25
C MET A 285 -1.64 -25.68 11.74
N PHE A 286 -0.88 -25.00 12.60
CA PHE A 286 -0.97 -25.15 14.06
C PHE A 286 -2.06 -24.25 14.67
N LEU A 287 -2.76 -24.78 15.69
CA LEU A 287 -3.79 -24.08 16.45
C LEU A 287 -3.65 -24.27 17.97
N PRO A 288 -3.68 -23.20 18.78
CA PRO A 288 -3.48 -21.80 18.38
C PRO A 288 -2.15 -21.60 17.63
N VAL A 289 -2.01 -20.45 16.97
CA VAL A 289 -0.73 -20.03 16.38
C VAL A 289 0.38 -20.04 17.46
N PRO A 290 1.60 -20.50 17.15
CA PRO A 290 2.73 -20.45 18.09
C PRO A 290 2.97 -19.06 18.68
N ALA A 291 3.37 -19.00 19.95
CA ALA A 291 3.56 -17.74 20.67
C ALA A 291 4.66 -16.87 20.04
N SER A 292 5.70 -17.50 19.49
CA SER A 292 6.78 -16.91 18.69
C SER A 292 6.25 -16.01 17.56
N GLN A 293 5.36 -16.55 16.71
CA GLN A 293 4.76 -15.89 15.55
C GLN A 293 3.98 -14.61 15.90
N THR A 294 3.35 -14.58 17.07
CA THR A 294 2.47 -13.46 17.45
C THR A 294 3.22 -12.16 17.77
N SER A 295 4.52 -12.21 18.03
CA SER A 295 5.32 -11.05 18.44
C SER A 295 5.72 -10.16 17.26
N ARG A 296 5.82 -8.84 17.45
CA ARG A 296 6.18 -7.88 16.38
C ARG A 296 7.55 -8.15 15.76
N SER A 297 8.48 -8.72 16.52
CA SER A 297 9.83 -9.10 16.07
C SER A 297 9.96 -10.57 15.67
N GLY A 298 8.95 -11.41 15.92
CA GLY A 298 9.01 -12.85 15.68
C GLY A 298 8.50 -13.29 14.32
N SER A 299 7.80 -12.40 13.61
CA SER A 299 7.28 -12.63 12.26
C SER A 299 7.12 -11.28 11.56
N LEU A 300 8.16 -10.88 10.82
CA LEU A 300 8.16 -9.72 9.93
C LEU A 300 7.78 -10.19 8.52
N SER A 301 6.89 -9.46 7.87
CA SER A 301 6.37 -9.81 6.54
C SER A 301 5.96 -8.58 5.75
N LEU A 302 6.21 -8.60 4.44
CA LEU A 302 5.55 -7.70 3.50
C LEU A 302 4.21 -8.34 3.05
N PRO A 303 3.16 -7.54 2.82
CA PRO A 303 1.88 -8.06 2.33
C PRO A 303 2.04 -8.55 0.88
N VAL A 304 1.41 -9.69 0.55
CA VAL A 304 1.44 -10.24 -0.81
C VAL A 304 0.79 -9.27 -1.81
N SER A 305 1.46 -9.03 -2.94
CA SER A 305 1.05 -8.07 -3.97
C SER A 305 -0.31 -8.37 -4.56
N THR A 306 -0.53 -9.63 -4.94
CA THR A 306 -1.74 -10.03 -5.69
C THR A 306 -2.29 -11.34 -5.13
N GLN A 307 -3.61 -11.41 -5.00
CA GLN A 307 -4.31 -12.64 -4.68
C GLN A 307 -4.12 -13.65 -5.82
N THR A 308 -3.74 -14.89 -5.50
CA THR A 308 -3.53 -15.95 -6.48
C THR A 308 -4.44 -17.14 -6.21
N PHE A 309 -4.83 -17.86 -7.25
CA PHE A 309 -5.68 -19.05 -7.19
C PHE A 309 -4.93 -20.30 -7.67
N GLY A 310 -5.54 -21.48 -7.58
CA GLY A 310 -5.00 -22.72 -8.10
C GLY A 310 -5.11 -22.79 -9.61
N GLU A 311 -3.97 -22.95 -10.29
CA GLU A 311 -3.90 -23.24 -11.72
C GLU A 311 -2.78 -24.25 -11.98
N LEU A 312 -2.86 -25.01 -13.09
CA LEU A 312 -1.95 -26.12 -13.38
C LEU A 312 -0.51 -25.63 -13.63
N PRO A 313 0.45 -25.83 -12.72
CA PRO A 313 1.77 -25.23 -12.83
C PRO A 313 2.56 -25.80 -14.01
N GLN A 314 3.27 -24.93 -14.73
CA GLN A 314 4.10 -25.31 -15.87
C GLN A 314 5.58 -25.40 -15.46
N SER A 315 6.29 -26.37 -16.03
CA SER A 315 7.74 -26.52 -15.81
C SER A 315 8.59 -25.69 -16.78
N ASN A 316 7.99 -25.14 -17.85
CA ASN A 316 8.65 -24.31 -18.86
C ASN A 316 7.72 -23.17 -19.27
N VAL A 317 8.28 -22.11 -19.87
CA VAL A 317 7.53 -20.98 -20.42
C VAL A 317 6.50 -21.39 -21.50
N PRO A 318 5.35 -20.70 -21.61
CA PRO A 318 4.86 -19.64 -20.72
C PRO A 318 4.50 -20.18 -19.33
N PHE A 319 4.70 -19.37 -18.28
CA PHE A 319 4.26 -19.75 -16.94
C PHE A 319 2.88 -19.13 -16.66
N PRO A 320 1.94 -19.85 -16.04
CA PRO A 320 0.66 -19.29 -15.62
C PRO A 320 0.82 -18.20 -14.54
N THR A 321 -0.02 -17.16 -14.58
CA THR A 321 0.19 -15.90 -13.85
C THR A 321 0.13 -16.01 -12.33
N ASP A 322 -0.74 -16.86 -11.79
CA ASP A 322 -0.86 -17.14 -10.36
C ASP A 322 0.24 -18.09 -9.85
N GLN A 323 0.88 -18.91 -10.71
CA GLN A 323 2.14 -19.60 -10.39
C GLN A 323 3.26 -18.57 -10.19
N VAL A 324 3.41 -17.62 -11.11
CA VAL A 324 4.49 -16.62 -11.07
C VAL A 324 4.33 -15.67 -9.88
N ASN A 325 3.12 -15.18 -9.61
CA ASN A 325 2.87 -14.16 -8.57
C ASN A 325 2.65 -14.72 -7.14
N ARG A 326 2.70 -16.05 -6.94
CA ARG A 326 2.24 -16.74 -5.71
C ARG A 326 2.68 -16.10 -4.39
N ASN A 327 3.96 -15.78 -4.28
CA ASN A 327 4.57 -15.21 -3.08
C ASN A 327 5.15 -13.80 -3.27
N ALA A 328 4.89 -13.16 -4.41
CA ALA A 328 5.47 -11.85 -4.69
C ALA A 328 4.91 -10.78 -3.72
N ALA A 329 5.79 -10.11 -2.97
CA ALA A 329 5.48 -8.92 -2.19
C ALA A 329 6.36 -7.76 -2.68
N ALA A 330 5.85 -6.99 -3.64
CA ALA A 330 6.58 -5.90 -4.27
C ALA A 330 6.84 -4.74 -3.29
N VAL A 331 8.05 -4.16 -3.37
CA VAL A 331 8.46 -3.03 -2.53
C VAL A 331 7.64 -1.78 -2.83
N TYR A 332 7.31 -1.55 -4.10
CA TYR A 332 6.38 -0.49 -4.53
C TYR A 332 5.01 -0.60 -3.85
N GLU A 333 4.36 -1.76 -3.95
CA GLU A 333 3.01 -1.98 -3.42
C GLU A 333 2.98 -1.99 -1.88
N SER A 334 4.05 -2.50 -1.26
CA SER A 334 4.29 -2.38 0.18
C SER A 334 4.44 -0.92 0.61
N ALA A 335 5.18 -0.11 -0.15
CA ALA A 335 5.36 1.31 0.12
C ALA A 335 4.06 2.13 -0.07
N LEU A 336 3.25 1.83 -1.09
CA LEU A 336 1.91 2.40 -1.25
C LEU A 336 1.02 2.08 -0.03
N THR A 337 0.99 0.81 0.36
CA THR A 337 0.22 0.33 1.52
C THR A 337 0.66 1.00 2.81
N LEU A 338 1.98 1.15 3.01
CA LEU A 338 2.55 1.88 4.12
C LEU A 338 2.07 3.35 4.12
N MET A 339 2.18 4.06 2.99
CA MET A 339 1.71 5.45 2.89
C MET A 339 0.19 5.59 3.10
N ALA A 340 -0.64 4.69 2.57
CA ALA A 340 -2.10 4.70 2.78
C ALA A 340 -2.45 4.61 4.27
N LEU A 341 -1.86 3.65 4.98
CA LEU A 341 -2.07 3.47 6.42
C LEU A 341 -1.57 4.66 7.24
N LEU A 342 -0.36 5.15 6.94
CA LEU A 342 0.24 6.29 7.61
C LEU A 342 -0.52 7.60 7.42
N ARG A 343 -1.18 7.77 6.26
CA ARG A 343 -2.09 8.88 5.99
C ARG A 343 -3.39 8.70 6.76
N ARG A 344 -4.01 7.52 6.74
CA ARG A 344 -5.26 7.27 7.49
C ARG A 344 -5.09 7.46 9.00
N GLY A 345 -3.97 6.98 9.54
CA GLY A 345 -3.46 7.34 10.87
C GLY A 345 -4.23 6.81 12.07
N THR A 346 -5.10 5.80 11.93
CA THR A 346 -5.75 5.18 13.11
C THR A 346 -4.73 4.39 13.94
N SER A 347 -5.06 4.09 15.20
CA SER A 347 -4.17 3.31 16.08
C SER A 347 -3.85 1.91 15.55
N GLN A 348 -4.73 1.31 14.72
CA GLN A 348 -4.43 0.05 14.04
C GLN A 348 -3.53 0.27 12.82
N ASP A 349 -3.75 1.34 12.06
CA ASP A 349 -2.93 1.66 10.89
C ASP A 349 -1.48 1.90 11.26
N LEU A 350 -1.22 2.66 12.33
CA LEU A 350 0.15 2.92 12.79
C LEU A 350 0.86 1.66 13.28
N GLN A 351 0.12 0.66 13.81
CA GLN A 351 0.67 -0.65 14.13
C GLN A 351 0.99 -1.47 12.88
N ASN A 352 0.07 -1.51 11.91
CA ASN A 352 0.25 -2.24 10.65
C ASN A 352 1.35 -1.63 9.78
N ALA A 353 1.40 -0.30 9.69
CA ALA A 353 2.47 0.46 9.07
C ALA A 353 3.83 0.17 9.70
N GLY A 354 3.89 0.07 11.04
CA GLY A 354 5.10 -0.33 11.75
C GLY A 354 5.63 -1.71 11.37
N ILE A 355 4.75 -2.66 11.02
CA ILE A 355 5.16 -4.01 10.55
C ILE A 355 5.82 -3.91 9.17
N ILE A 356 5.19 -3.20 8.21
CA ILE A 356 5.76 -3.01 6.87
C ILE A 356 7.10 -2.24 6.95
N ALA A 357 7.16 -1.16 7.73
CA ALA A 357 8.37 -0.36 7.88
C ALA A 357 9.52 -1.15 8.55
N ASP A 358 9.22 -1.98 9.56
CA ASP A 358 10.23 -2.88 10.17
C ASP A 358 10.67 -4.00 9.22
N ALA A 359 9.78 -4.50 8.34
CA ALA A 359 10.13 -5.47 7.31
C ALA A 359 11.03 -4.86 6.21
N LEU A 360 10.78 -3.61 5.81
CA LEU A 360 11.67 -2.87 4.89
C LEU A 360 13.03 -2.55 5.52
N ASP A 361 13.08 -2.18 6.81
CA ASP A 361 14.33 -2.05 7.59
C ASP A 361 15.12 -3.36 7.60
N TYR A 362 14.44 -4.48 7.91
CA TYR A 362 15.06 -5.80 7.88
C TYR A 362 15.63 -6.15 6.49
N ALA A 363 14.86 -5.89 5.44
CA ALA A 363 15.27 -6.16 4.06
C ALA A 363 16.47 -5.35 3.60
N LEU A 364 16.66 -4.15 4.14
CA LEU A 364 17.74 -3.25 3.75
C LEU A 364 19.12 -3.67 4.29
N PHE A 365 19.17 -4.47 5.36
CA PHE A 365 20.41 -4.86 6.06
C PHE A 365 20.62 -6.38 6.21
N ASN A 366 19.73 -7.19 5.65
CA ASN A 366 19.85 -8.64 5.60
C ASN A 366 19.65 -9.14 4.15
N ASP A 367 20.22 -8.43 3.18
CA ASP A 367 20.16 -8.74 1.75
C ASP A 367 20.62 -10.18 1.45
N ASN A 368 20.17 -10.75 0.32
CA ASN A 368 20.40 -12.15 0.03
C ASN A 368 21.86 -12.39 -0.40
N HIS A 369 22.63 -13.18 0.36
CA HIS A 369 24.02 -13.51 0.03
C HIS A 369 24.15 -14.26 -1.31
N GLY A 370 23.07 -14.89 -1.77
CA GLY A 370 23.01 -15.65 -3.01
C GLY A 370 22.85 -14.82 -4.28
N ASP A 371 22.27 -13.63 -4.18
CA ASP A 371 21.98 -12.74 -5.31
C ASP A 371 22.09 -11.25 -4.91
N PRO A 372 23.25 -10.83 -4.39
CA PRO A 372 23.43 -9.56 -3.69
C PRO A 372 23.26 -8.32 -4.57
N LEU A 373 22.65 -7.26 -4.04
CA LEU A 373 22.64 -5.95 -4.68
C LEU A 373 24.00 -5.22 -4.57
N PRO A 374 24.48 -4.58 -5.65
CA PRO A 374 25.80 -3.97 -5.65
C PRO A 374 25.85 -2.69 -4.80
N ILE A 375 26.97 -2.51 -4.11
CA ILE A 375 27.32 -1.27 -3.42
C ILE A 375 28.45 -0.52 -4.14
N ALA A 376 28.47 0.81 -4.02
CA ALA A 376 29.48 1.68 -4.61
C ALA A 376 30.20 2.51 -3.51
N PRO A 377 31.54 2.59 -3.52
CA PRO A 377 32.47 1.85 -4.39
C PRO A 377 32.43 0.35 -4.08
N SER A 378 32.56 -0.48 -5.12
CA SER A 378 32.58 -1.93 -4.98
C SER A 378 33.69 -2.36 -4.02
N THR A 379 33.31 -2.90 -2.86
CA THR A 379 34.23 -3.56 -1.91
C THR A 379 34.03 -5.07 -1.99
N THR A 380 35.03 -5.82 -1.56
CA THR A 380 34.95 -7.29 -1.49
C THR A 380 34.22 -7.81 -0.24
N ASN A 381 33.63 -6.93 0.58
CA ASN A 381 32.82 -7.27 1.74
C ASN A 381 31.97 -6.05 2.17
N PRO A 382 30.70 -5.95 1.75
CA PRO A 382 29.77 -4.89 2.16
C PRO A 382 29.29 -5.10 3.60
N VAL A 383 30.10 -4.72 4.59
CA VAL A 383 29.67 -4.77 6.00
C VAL A 383 28.43 -3.91 6.20
N GLY A 384 27.34 -4.51 6.66
CA GLY A 384 26.06 -3.89 6.95
C GLY A 384 24.89 -4.36 6.08
N CYS A 385 25.04 -4.49 4.77
CA CYS A 385 23.87 -4.82 3.93
C CYS A 385 23.42 -6.29 4.06
N TYR A 386 24.23 -7.16 4.68
CA TYR A 386 24.02 -8.62 4.75
C TYR A 386 24.04 -9.21 6.16
N ASP A 387 24.54 -8.48 7.16
CA ASP A 387 24.86 -8.99 8.49
C ASP A 387 24.00 -8.36 9.61
N GLY A 388 22.88 -7.74 9.23
CA GLY A 388 21.94 -7.07 10.12
C GLY A 388 22.45 -5.75 10.70
N ASN A 389 23.63 -5.27 10.30
CA ASN A 389 24.21 -4.03 10.80
C ASN A 389 23.86 -2.83 9.90
N ARG A 390 23.54 -1.67 10.47
CA ARG A 390 23.20 -0.49 9.65
C ARG A 390 24.40 0.00 8.82
N ALA A 391 24.23 0.04 7.51
CA ALA A 391 25.20 0.56 6.54
C ALA A 391 24.76 1.90 5.91
N PRO A 392 25.69 2.76 5.45
CA PRO A 392 25.38 4.07 4.88
C PRO A 392 24.83 4.02 3.45
N GLN A 393 24.83 2.83 2.81
CA GLN A 393 24.42 2.63 1.44
C GLN A 393 24.02 1.16 1.22
N CYS A 394 22.72 0.88 1.23
CA CYS A 394 22.13 -0.38 0.80
C CYS A 394 20.92 -0.07 -0.08
N GLY A 395 20.52 -1.00 -0.94
CA GLY A 395 19.33 -0.91 -1.78
C GLY A 395 18.37 -2.04 -1.45
N LEU A 396 17.15 -1.96 -1.99
CA LEU A 396 16.14 -3.01 -1.90
C LEU A 396 15.90 -3.63 -3.28
N HIS A 397 15.57 -4.93 -3.28
CA HIS A 397 15.09 -5.64 -4.46
C HIS A 397 13.69 -5.15 -4.87
N ASN A 398 13.22 -5.49 -6.07
CA ASN A 398 11.90 -5.07 -6.54
C ASN A 398 10.76 -5.76 -5.76
N ALA A 399 10.95 -7.01 -5.35
CA ALA A 399 10.06 -7.73 -4.43
C ALA A 399 10.82 -8.72 -3.52
N TYR A 400 10.13 -9.15 -2.47
CA TYR A 400 10.55 -10.24 -1.59
C TYR A 400 9.45 -11.29 -1.52
N SER A 401 9.77 -12.48 -1.00
CA SER A 401 8.77 -13.49 -0.68
C SER A 401 7.87 -12.98 0.45
N SER A 402 6.57 -13.22 0.32
CA SER A 402 5.58 -13.03 1.39
C SER A 402 5.79 -14.03 2.54
N GLY A 403 5.01 -13.90 3.61
CA GLY A 403 5.24 -14.66 4.84
C GLY A 403 6.47 -14.16 5.59
N ASP A 404 7.14 -15.03 6.34
CA ASP A 404 8.32 -14.64 7.12
C ASP A 404 9.43 -14.18 6.17
N ILE A 405 9.86 -12.93 6.30
CA ILE A 405 10.82 -12.30 5.39
C ILE A 405 12.22 -12.90 5.50
N ALA A 406 12.57 -13.43 6.67
CA ALA A 406 13.87 -14.03 6.96
C ALA A 406 13.88 -15.53 6.64
N LEU A 407 14.96 -16.00 6.03
CA LEU A 407 15.21 -17.44 5.88
C LEU A 407 15.59 -18.03 7.25
N PHE A 408 14.78 -18.98 7.76
CA PHE A 408 14.95 -19.50 9.12
C PHE A 408 16.25 -20.32 9.30
N ASN A 409 16.63 -21.13 8.31
CA ASN A 409 17.85 -21.94 8.31
C ASN A 409 18.56 -21.98 6.96
N ASN A 410 19.84 -22.34 6.97
CA ASN A 410 20.61 -22.65 5.76
C ASN A 410 20.00 -23.88 5.04
N GLN A 411 19.61 -23.71 3.79
CA GLN A 411 19.21 -24.84 2.93
C GLN A 411 20.44 -25.55 2.34
N LEU A 412 20.31 -26.83 1.95
CA LEU A 412 21.41 -27.58 1.34
C LEU A 412 21.73 -27.12 -0.08
N GLN A 413 20.70 -26.66 -0.78
CA GLN A 413 20.76 -26.16 -2.14
C GLN A 413 20.60 -24.65 -2.14
N GLY A 414 21.33 -23.98 -3.03
CA GLY A 414 21.33 -22.53 -3.14
C GLY A 414 22.44 -21.84 -2.33
N PRO A 415 22.72 -20.55 -2.60
CA PRO A 415 23.78 -19.79 -1.92
C PRO A 415 23.30 -18.87 -0.77
N ALA A 416 22.00 -18.81 -0.49
CA ALA A 416 21.43 -18.00 0.61
C ALA A 416 21.66 -18.63 2.00
N THR A 417 21.72 -17.80 3.04
CA THR A 417 21.96 -18.23 4.44
C THR A 417 20.86 -17.83 5.42
N ALA A 418 20.87 -18.44 6.61
CA ALA A 418 19.91 -18.15 7.67
C ALA A 418 20.02 -16.68 8.11
N GLY A 419 18.89 -15.98 8.14
CA GLY A 419 18.80 -14.54 8.33
C GLY A 419 18.77 -13.73 7.03
N ASP A 420 19.19 -14.29 5.88
CA ASP A 420 18.99 -13.62 4.59
C ASP A 420 17.51 -13.39 4.32
N VAL A 421 17.18 -12.31 3.63
CA VAL A 421 15.83 -12.11 3.10
C VAL A 421 15.50 -13.12 2.00
N ARG A 422 14.28 -13.63 2.05
CA ARG A 422 13.73 -14.53 1.03
C ARG A 422 13.32 -13.72 -0.20
N LEU A 423 13.94 -14.01 -1.34
CA LEU A 423 13.57 -13.41 -2.63
C LEU A 423 12.30 -14.05 -3.20
N ALA A 424 11.50 -13.25 -3.90
CA ALA A 424 10.29 -13.73 -4.57
C ALA A 424 10.63 -14.69 -5.73
N GLY A 425 9.70 -15.58 -6.04
CA GLY A 425 9.89 -16.58 -7.08
C GLY A 425 8.95 -17.77 -6.97
N PHE A 426 9.14 -18.76 -7.84
CA PHE A 426 8.26 -19.90 -7.99
C PHE A 426 9.01 -21.16 -8.47
N THR A 427 8.47 -22.34 -8.20
CA THR A 427 9.01 -23.62 -8.65
C THR A 427 8.91 -23.71 -10.17
N CYS A 428 10.04 -24.02 -10.84
CA CYS A 428 10.16 -24.06 -12.29
C CYS A 428 11.18 -25.10 -12.77
N GLY A 429 10.99 -25.66 -13.98
CA GLY A 429 11.89 -26.68 -14.54
C GLY A 429 13.12 -26.15 -15.28
N ILE A 430 13.22 -24.84 -15.48
CA ILE A 430 14.32 -24.21 -16.25
C ILE A 430 15.49 -23.73 -15.37
N SER A 431 15.27 -23.58 -14.05
CA SER A 431 16.30 -23.15 -13.11
C SER A 431 17.16 -24.34 -12.63
N PRO A 432 18.50 -24.18 -12.49
CA PRO A 432 19.35 -25.22 -11.91
C PRO A 432 19.02 -25.62 -10.47
N THR A 433 18.30 -24.77 -9.72
CA THR A 433 17.83 -25.03 -8.35
C THR A 433 16.39 -25.53 -8.30
N GLY A 434 15.69 -25.60 -9.43
CA GLY A 434 14.24 -25.85 -9.47
C GLY A 434 13.37 -24.64 -9.08
N TYR A 435 13.97 -23.49 -8.76
CA TYR A 435 13.27 -22.26 -8.36
C TYR A 435 13.68 -21.08 -9.24
N CYS A 436 12.70 -20.41 -9.85
CA CYS A 436 12.89 -19.23 -10.68
C CYS A 436 12.70 -17.98 -9.83
N LEU A 437 13.72 -17.13 -9.75
CA LEU A 437 13.62 -15.82 -9.12
C LEU A 437 12.77 -14.87 -9.97
N MET A 438 12.01 -14.02 -9.29
CA MET A 438 11.11 -13.03 -9.88
C MET A 438 11.22 -11.73 -9.08
N LEU A 439 11.21 -10.58 -9.76
CA LEU A 439 11.33 -9.26 -9.12
C LEU A 439 12.57 -9.13 -8.20
N ASP A 440 13.60 -9.91 -8.50
CA ASP A 440 14.90 -9.94 -7.83
C ASP A 440 15.88 -8.90 -8.37
N GLY A 441 15.47 -8.05 -9.32
CA GLY A 441 16.19 -6.85 -9.74
C GLY A 441 16.11 -5.75 -8.70
N ALA A 442 16.56 -4.54 -9.04
CA ALA A 442 16.41 -3.36 -8.20
C ALA A 442 16.36 -2.09 -9.04
N THR A 443 15.19 -1.43 -9.08
CA THR A 443 14.98 -0.17 -9.80
C THR A 443 15.17 1.06 -8.92
N GLY A 444 15.50 2.19 -9.57
CA GLY A 444 15.52 3.49 -8.93
C GLY A 444 14.13 3.95 -8.44
N GLY A 445 13.07 3.58 -9.16
CA GLY A 445 11.67 3.88 -8.78
C GLY A 445 11.24 3.15 -7.51
N ASN A 446 11.36 1.83 -7.46
CA ASN A 446 10.97 1.03 -6.29
C ASN A 446 11.74 1.45 -5.02
N ASN A 447 13.04 1.73 -5.16
CA ASN A 447 13.85 2.27 -4.08
C ASN A 447 13.42 3.69 -3.68
N ALA A 448 13.01 4.55 -4.62
CA ALA A 448 12.46 5.87 -4.31
C ALA A 448 11.09 5.79 -3.59
N PHE A 449 10.24 4.82 -3.93
CA PHE A 449 8.99 4.54 -3.22
C PHE A 449 9.23 4.04 -1.79
N ALA A 450 10.14 3.09 -1.59
CA ALA A 450 10.57 2.67 -0.26
C ALA A 450 11.06 3.88 0.55
N MET A 451 11.95 4.69 -0.02
CA MET A 451 12.47 5.91 0.58
C MET A 451 11.34 6.91 0.95
N LEU A 452 10.37 7.16 0.08
CA LEU A 452 9.21 8.02 0.36
C LEU A 452 8.39 7.51 1.54
N SER A 453 8.06 6.21 1.54
CA SER A 453 7.24 5.59 2.58
C SER A 453 7.96 5.53 3.93
N LEU A 454 9.27 5.32 3.95
CA LEU A 454 10.11 5.37 5.15
C LEU A 454 10.27 6.79 5.70
N LEU A 455 10.33 7.81 4.84
CA LEU A 455 10.31 9.22 5.27
C LEU A 455 8.95 9.61 5.87
N GLU A 456 7.84 9.10 5.33
CA GLU A 456 6.52 9.28 5.95
C GLU A 456 6.37 8.45 7.24
N ALA A 457 7.00 7.27 7.33
CA ALA A 457 7.04 6.45 8.54
C ALA A 457 7.86 7.13 9.65
N TYR A 458 8.98 7.77 9.33
CA TYR A 458 9.74 8.61 10.25
C TYR A 458 8.86 9.71 10.85
N ASP A 459 8.14 10.47 10.00
CA ASP A 459 7.23 11.52 10.46
C ASP A 459 6.10 10.95 11.35
N LYS A 460 5.41 9.88 10.92
CA LYS A 460 4.21 9.39 11.61
C LYS A 460 4.49 8.50 12.83
N LEU A 461 5.55 7.68 12.79
CA LEU A 461 5.90 6.71 13.83
C LEU A 461 7.01 7.22 14.76
N GLN A 462 7.70 8.31 14.39
CA GLN A 462 8.76 8.96 15.19
C GLN A 462 9.96 8.04 15.54
N ASP A 463 10.18 6.99 14.76
CA ASP A 463 11.36 6.14 14.86
C ASP A 463 12.47 6.68 13.93
N PRO A 464 13.64 7.12 14.48
CA PRO A 464 14.72 7.66 13.66
C PRO A 464 15.34 6.64 12.70
N ARG A 465 15.14 5.33 12.91
CA ARG A 465 15.60 4.25 12.01
C ARG A 465 15.21 4.54 10.56
N TYR A 466 13.92 4.80 10.33
CA TYR A 466 13.36 4.95 8.98
C TYR A 466 13.94 6.15 8.20
N LEU A 467 14.41 7.20 8.89
CA LEU A 467 15.13 8.30 8.25
C LEU A 467 16.56 7.90 7.84
N GLU A 468 17.25 7.12 8.66
CA GLU A 468 18.57 6.57 8.28
C GLU A 468 18.44 5.56 7.13
N ASP A 469 17.37 4.78 7.10
CA ASP A 469 17.05 3.81 6.04
C ASP A 469 16.81 4.53 4.70
N ALA A 470 15.98 5.57 4.72
CA ALA A 470 15.77 6.46 3.58
C ALA A 470 17.07 7.15 3.10
N ARG A 471 17.99 7.51 4.01
CA ARG A 471 19.31 8.06 3.66
C ARG A 471 20.24 7.01 3.04
N ALA A 472 20.19 5.77 3.50
CA ALA A 472 20.98 4.66 2.95
C ALA A 472 20.51 4.33 1.52
N ILE A 473 19.20 4.19 1.31
CA ILE A 473 18.59 3.97 -0.01
C ILE A 473 18.89 5.16 -0.94
N GLY A 474 18.69 6.39 -0.47
CA GLY A 474 19.03 7.60 -1.24
C GLY A 474 20.54 7.74 -1.54
N SER A 475 21.41 7.07 -0.79
CA SER A 475 22.85 7.00 -1.11
C SER A 475 23.14 5.89 -2.12
N TRP A 476 22.40 4.78 -2.08
CA TRP A 476 22.48 3.69 -3.05
C TRP A 476 22.03 4.12 -4.44
N ILE A 477 20.87 4.78 -4.56
CA ILE A 477 20.39 5.37 -5.82
C ILE A 477 21.47 6.31 -6.39
N PHE A 478 22.04 7.18 -5.56
CA PHE A 478 23.04 8.15 -6.01
C PHE A 478 24.34 7.52 -6.51
N ALA A 479 24.88 6.55 -5.79
CA ALA A 479 26.21 6.02 -6.09
C ALA A 479 26.21 4.84 -7.07
N ASN A 480 25.10 4.13 -7.24
CA ASN A 480 24.97 3.04 -8.22
C ASN A 480 24.26 3.44 -9.52
N LEU A 481 23.27 4.34 -9.48
CA LEU A 481 22.39 4.62 -10.63
C LEU A 481 22.64 5.96 -11.34
N LEU A 482 23.47 6.86 -10.80
CA LEU A 482 23.73 8.16 -11.43
C LEU A 482 24.45 8.03 -12.79
N ASP A 483 23.91 8.64 -13.85
CA ASP A 483 24.64 8.78 -15.12
C ASP A 483 25.77 9.81 -14.99
N THR A 484 26.98 9.30 -14.76
CA THR A 484 28.22 10.07 -14.67
C THR A 484 28.92 10.24 -16.02
N SER A 485 28.35 9.75 -17.13
CA SER A 485 28.99 9.83 -18.46
C SER A 485 29.18 11.26 -18.96
N GLY A 486 28.29 12.18 -18.56
CA GLY A 486 28.28 13.56 -19.01
C GLY A 486 28.01 13.75 -20.52
N THR A 487 27.51 12.71 -21.21
CA THR A 487 27.27 12.75 -22.67
C THR A 487 25.82 12.58 -23.08
N GLY A 488 25.00 11.93 -22.24
CA GLY A 488 23.56 11.70 -22.48
C GLY A 488 22.66 12.85 -22.01
N TYR A 489 21.39 12.54 -21.77
CA TYR A 489 20.42 13.48 -21.18
C TYR A 489 20.65 13.73 -19.68
N GLY A 490 21.50 12.92 -19.02
CA GLY A 490 21.74 12.93 -17.57
C GLY A 490 20.67 12.12 -16.83
N GLY A 491 20.45 12.41 -15.55
CA GLY A 491 19.49 11.66 -14.73
C GLY A 491 20.07 10.36 -14.16
N TYR A 492 19.18 9.44 -13.82
CA TYR A 492 19.48 8.14 -13.23
C TYR A 492 19.11 7.00 -14.17
N PHE A 493 19.97 5.99 -14.23
CA PHE A 493 19.73 4.70 -14.87
C PHE A 493 18.60 3.94 -14.19
N ALA A 494 17.88 3.10 -14.94
CA ALA A 494 16.67 2.43 -14.48
C ALA A 494 16.93 1.51 -13.28
N GLY A 495 18.01 0.71 -13.33
CA GLY A 495 18.33 -0.24 -12.26
C GLY A 495 19.04 -1.50 -12.73
N TYR A 496 18.96 -2.54 -11.91
CA TYR A 496 19.44 -3.89 -12.23
C TYR A 496 18.28 -4.81 -12.59
N PRO A 497 18.47 -5.72 -13.56
CA PRO A 497 17.41 -6.59 -14.08
C PRO A 497 17.07 -7.74 -13.12
N ASP A 498 15.81 -8.18 -13.23
CA ASP A 498 15.22 -9.35 -12.59
C ASP A 498 15.53 -10.66 -13.34
N GLY A 499 15.03 -11.79 -12.84
CA GLY A 499 15.10 -13.10 -13.47
C GLY A 499 16.33 -13.93 -13.14
N GLY A 500 16.91 -13.75 -11.95
CA GLY A 500 18.16 -14.41 -11.51
C GLY A 500 19.41 -13.91 -12.22
N VAL A 501 19.35 -12.73 -12.85
CA VAL A 501 20.49 -12.11 -13.53
C VAL A 501 21.39 -11.43 -12.49
N THR A 502 22.63 -11.90 -12.34
CA THR A 502 23.58 -11.36 -11.36
C THR A 502 23.73 -9.84 -11.44
N LYS A 503 23.58 -9.13 -10.32
CA LYS A 503 23.58 -7.67 -10.25
C LYS A 503 25.00 -7.10 -10.10
N VAL A 504 25.59 -6.71 -11.22
CA VAL A 504 26.97 -6.21 -11.33
C VAL A 504 27.05 -5.05 -12.32
N ALA A 505 28.15 -4.29 -12.31
CA ALA A 505 28.27 -3.06 -13.11
C ALA A 505 28.07 -3.25 -14.63
N ASN A 506 28.26 -4.46 -15.16
CA ASN A 506 28.01 -4.80 -16.57
C ASN A 506 26.61 -5.35 -16.88
N THR A 507 25.74 -5.53 -15.87
CA THR A 507 24.33 -5.89 -16.02
C THR A 507 23.38 -4.74 -15.65
N LEU A 508 23.90 -3.60 -15.15
CA LEU A 508 23.15 -2.36 -14.98
C LEU A 508 22.43 -1.97 -16.29
N ASN A 509 21.12 -1.77 -16.22
CA ASN A 509 20.32 -1.28 -17.34
C ASN A 509 20.64 0.19 -17.60
N GLN A 510 21.37 0.47 -18.69
CA GLN A 510 21.78 1.82 -19.07
C GLN A 510 20.65 2.65 -19.71
N GLY A 511 19.45 2.09 -19.86
CA GLY A 511 18.24 2.86 -20.09
C GLY A 511 17.87 3.72 -18.86
N LYS A 512 16.98 4.68 -19.07
CA LYS A 512 16.49 5.61 -18.03
C LYS A 512 14.99 5.76 -18.20
N SER A 513 14.20 5.40 -17.18
CA SER A 513 12.75 5.68 -17.15
C SER A 513 12.49 7.13 -16.74
N THR A 514 11.56 7.80 -17.42
CA THR A 514 11.06 9.12 -17.02
C THR A 514 10.29 9.05 -15.71
N GLU A 515 9.50 8.00 -15.49
CA GLU A 515 8.72 7.81 -14.25
C GLU A 515 9.65 7.54 -13.06
N ASN A 516 10.58 6.59 -13.13
CA ASN A 516 11.58 6.39 -12.07
C ASN A 516 12.37 7.66 -11.72
N ASN A 517 12.67 8.53 -12.70
CA ASN A 517 13.34 9.81 -12.42
C ASN A 517 12.39 10.84 -11.76
N ALA A 518 11.07 10.77 -11.98
CA ALA A 518 10.09 11.54 -11.22
C ALA A 518 9.97 11.05 -9.76
N ASP A 519 9.99 9.74 -9.54
CA ASP A 519 9.97 9.14 -8.18
C ASP A 519 11.22 9.54 -7.40
N ILE A 520 12.39 9.42 -8.02
CA ILE A 520 13.67 9.84 -7.44
C ILE A 520 13.66 11.34 -7.14
N PHE A 521 13.08 12.17 -8.03
CA PHE A 521 12.87 13.59 -7.76
C PHE A 521 12.01 13.81 -6.51
N ALA A 522 10.86 13.14 -6.40
CA ALA A 522 9.94 13.24 -5.26
C ALA A 522 10.61 12.80 -3.95
N ALA A 523 11.26 11.63 -3.94
CA ALA A 523 11.93 11.06 -2.78
C ALA A 523 13.04 11.97 -2.24
N PHE A 524 13.94 12.45 -3.10
CA PHE A 524 14.98 13.40 -2.68
C PHE A 524 14.42 14.78 -2.31
N THR A 525 13.31 15.23 -2.91
CA THR A 525 12.63 16.47 -2.52
C THR A 525 12.05 16.35 -1.11
N ARG A 526 11.43 15.20 -0.77
CA ARG A 526 10.94 14.94 0.59
C ARG A 526 12.07 14.85 1.62
N LEU A 527 13.16 14.14 1.29
CA LEU A 527 14.35 14.10 2.16
C LEU A 527 14.94 15.50 2.36
N ALA A 528 15.03 16.33 1.30
CA ALA A 528 15.51 17.70 1.42
C ALA A 528 14.65 18.55 2.36
N GLY A 529 13.32 18.37 2.31
CA GLY A 529 12.38 19.02 3.23
C GLY A 529 12.61 18.63 4.69
N ILE A 530 12.72 17.32 4.98
CA ILE A 530 12.97 16.81 6.34
C ILE A 530 14.36 17.25 6.83
N GLU A 531 15.41 17.16 6.02
CA GLU A 531 16.75 17.62 6.42
C GLU A 531 16.79 19.14 6.66
N THR A 532 15.97 19.92 5.94
CA THR A 532 15.81 21.36 6.21
C THR A 532 15.12 21.59 7.56
N SER A 533 14.07 20.82 7.87
CA SER A 533 13.33 20.93 9.13
C SER A 533 14.19 20.59 10.36
N LEU A 534 15.10 19.64 10.22
CA LEU A 534 16.11 19.26 11.21
C LEU A 534 17.28 20.25 11.32
N GLY A 535 17.41 21.21 10.40
CA GLY A 535 18.53 22.15 10.35
C GLY A 535 19.81 21.60 9.70
N ASN A 536 19.73 20.42 9.06
CA ASN A 536 20.84 19.74 8.39
C ASN A 536 21.10 20.31 6.99
N VAL A 537 21.45 21.61 6.91
CA VAL A 537 21.58 22.39 5.65
C VAL A 537 22.45 21.70 4.58
N SER A 538 23.52 21.00 4.98
CA SER A 538 24.38 20.25 4.06
C SER A 538 23.66 19.06 3.41
N ASN A 539 22.91 18.29 4.20
CA ASN A 539 22.15 17.14 3.71
C ASN A 539 20.96 17.62 2.85
N ALA A 540 20.25 18.66 3.29
CA ALA A 540 19.18 19.29 2.54
C ALA A 540 19.66 19.78 1.16
N THR A 541 20.82 20.45 1.10
CA THR A 541 21.44 20.88 -0.15
C THR A 541 21.84 19.69 -1.03
N THR A 542 22.38 18.62 -0.43
CA THR A 542 22.77 17.41 -1.14
C THR A 542 21.57 16.70 -1.76
N ALA A 543 20.50 16.48 -0.98
CA ALA A 543 19.25 15.90 -1.44
C ALA A 543 18.60 16.79 -2.53
N THR A 544 18.54 18.10 -2.34
CA THR A 544 18.05 19.05 -3.37
C THR A 544 18.80 18.92 -4.69
N ASN A 545 20.14 18.79 -4.65
CA ASN A 545 20.95 18.60 -5.85
C ASN A 545 20.67 17.25 -6.53
N ARG A 546 20.48 16.17 -5.75
CA ARG A 546 20.10 14.85 -6.28
C ARG A 546 18.71 14.86 -6.93
N ALA A 547 17.73 15.50 -6.29
CA ALA A 547 16.39 15.72 -6.87
C ALA A 547 16.49 16.47 -8.21
N ASN A 548 17.20 17.60 -8.24
CA ASN A 548 17.36 18.41 -9.45
C ASN A 548 17.98 17.64 -10.64
N ILE A 549 18.86 16.67 -10.40
CA ILE A 549 19.44 15.82 -11.47
C ILE A 549 18.33 14.99 -12.15
N ALA A 550 17.43 14.40 -11.37
CA ALA A 550 16.34 13.59 -11.89
C ALA A 550 15.25 14.46 -12.55
N GLY A 551 14.83 15.55 -11.90
CA GLY A 551 13.87 16.49 -12.47
C GLY A 551 14.35 17.18 -13.76
N ASP A 552 15.65 17.51 -13.86
CA ASP A 552 16.24 18.06 -15.09
C ASP A 552 16.36 17.01 -16.21
N PHE A 553 16.28 15.71 -15.91
CA PHE A 553 16.10 14.66 -16.92
C PHE A 553 14.64 14.59 -17.38
N VAL A 554 13.69 14.50 -16.44
CA VAL A 554 12.24 14.43 -16.74
C VAL A 554 11.79 15.58 -17.65
N MET A 555 12.18 16.82 -17.34
CA MET A 555 11.80 17.97 -18.17
C MET A 555 12.35 17.94 -19.61
N LYS A 556 13.44 17.18 -19.88
CA LYS A 556 13.95 16.97 -21.25
C LYS A 556 13.17 15.92 -22.03
N MET A 557 12.36 15.11 -21.33
CA MET A 557 11.49 14.09 -21.94
C MET A 557 10.10 14.65 -22.29
N PHE A 558 9.81 15.92 -22.01
CA PHE A 558 8.52 16.55 -22.37
C PHE A 558 8.45 16.89 -23.87
N ASP A 559 7.52 16.25 -24.59
CA ASP A 559 7.14 16.61 -25.95
C ASP A 559 6.09 17.72 -25.94
N SER A 560 6.57 18.97 -26.04
CA SER A 560 5.70 20.16 -26.13
C SER A 560 4.75 20.19 -27.35
N SER A 561 4.94 19.32 -28.36
CA SER A 561 4.08 19.26 -29.55
C SER A 561 2.90 18.30 -29.38
N ALA A 562 3.12 17.17 -28.71
CA ALA A 562 2.07 16.22 -28.33
C ALA A 562 1.40 16.60 -26.98
N GLY A 563 2.10 17.35 -26.13
CA GLY A 563 1.64 17.72 -24.79
C GLY A 563 1.95 16.69 -23.70
N ARG A 564 2.81 15.70 -23.96
CA ARG A 564 3.05 14.53 -23.10
C ARG A 564 4.52 14.23 -22.87
N PHE A 565 4.85 13.31 -21.97
CA PHE A 565 6.23 12.86 -21.75
C PHE A 565 6.60 11.65 -22.62
N TYR A 566 7.89 11.48 -22.92
CA TYR A 566 8.43 10.23 -23.47
C TYR A 566 8.70 9.23 -22.34
N SER A 567 8.62 7.92 -22.63
CA SER A 567 8.92 6.85 -21.66
C SER A 567 10.34 6.90 -21.09
N GLY A 568 11.27 7.52 -21.82
CA GLY A 568 12.59 7.90 -21.34
C GLY A 568 13.65 7.73 -22.41
N THR A 569 14.78 7.13 -22.05
CA THR A 569 15.89 6.89 -22.99
C THR A 569 16.42 5.47 -22.94
N VAL A 570 16.88 4.96 -24.08
CA VAL A 570 17.61 3.69 -24.21
C VAL A 570 18.98 3.90 -24.87
N PRO A 571 19.96 3.00 -24.68
CA PRO A 571 21.29 3.14 -25.28
C PRO A 571 21.28 3.16 -26.81
N VAL A 572 22.21 3.88 -27.42
CA VAL A 572 22.41 3.90 -28.88
C VAL A 572 22.67 2.48 -29.42
N GLY A 573 21.94 2.12 -30.48
CA GLY A 573 22.00 0.79 -31.09
C GLY A 573 20.98 -0.21 -30.53
N THR A 574 20.23 0.18 -29.49
CA THR A 574 19.04 -0.57 -29.03
C THR A 574 18.09 -0.81 -30.20
N GLN A 575 17.65 -2.06 -30.35
CA GLN A 575 16.69 -2.47 -31.37
C GLN A 575 15.26 -2.27 -30.86
N ALA A 576 14.31 -2.05 -31.76
CA ALA A 576 12.91 -1.91 -31.38
C ALA A 576 12.33 -3.25 -30.89
N SER A 577 11.51 -3.20 -29.85
CA SER A 577 10.77 -4.32 -29.26
C SER A 577 9.53 -3.78 -28.55
N ASN A 578 8.73 -4.65 -27.94
CA ASN A 578 7.63 -4.22 -27.07
C ASN A 578 8.18 -3.26 -25.99
N GLY A 579 7.52 -2.11 -25.80
CA GLY A 579 7.92 -1.08 -24.84
C GLY A 579 9.17 -0.27 -25.25
N ILE A 580 9.81 -0.58 -26.39
CA ILE A 580 11.06 0.06 -26.84
C ILE A 580 10.91 0.56 -28.28
N CYS A 581 10.74 1.87 -28.41
CA CYS A 581 10.62 2.65 -29.64
C CYS A 581 11.82 3.60 -29.79
N PRO A 582 13.02 3.12 -30.19
CA PRO A 582 14.28 3.88 -30.17
C PRO A 582 14.43 4.77 -31.43
N ASN A 583 13.39 5.55 -31.73
CA ASN A 583 13.27 6.38 -32.93
C ASN A 583 13.14 7.88 -32.61
N GLY A 584 13.26 8.26 -31.33
CA GLY A 584 13.27 9.66 -30.89
C GLY A 584 14.63 10.34 -31.09
N PRO A 585 14.76 11.62 -30.68
CA PRO A 585 16.03 12.33 -30.70
C PRO A 585 17.14 11.62 -29.91
N GLN A 586 18.37 11.68 -30.41
CA GLN A 586 19.57 11.14 -29.77
C GLN A 586 20.42 12.26 -29.17
N THR A 587 20.91 12.07 -27.94
CA THR A 587 21.96 12.88 -27.31
C THR A 587 23.05 11.97 -26.75
N GLY A 588 24.26 12.05 -27.31
CA GLY A 588 25.38 11.20 -26.90
C GLY A 588 25.10 9.70 -27.06
N GLN A 589 25.08 8.97 -25.94
CA GLN A 589 24.76 7.53 -25.88
C GLN A 589 23.28 7.23 -25.62
N ASP A 590 22.43 8.24 -25.43
CA ASP A 590 21.01 8.08 -25.16
C ASP A 590 20.19 8.36 -26.42
N VAL A 591 19.21 7.49 -26.71
CA VAL A 591 18.16 7.69 -27.72
C VAL A 591 16.82 7.75 -26.98
N ILE A 592 15.99 8.75 -27.26
CA ILE A 592 14.64 8.85 -26.69
C ILE A 592 13.78 7.66 -27.14
N ASN A 593 13.17 7.00 -26.16
CA ASN A 593 12.14 5.99 -26.36
C ASN A 593 10.79 6.71 -26.55
N THR A 594 10.20 6.59 -27.73
CA THR A 594 8.95 7.33 -28.03
C THR A 594 7.67 6.60 -27.66
N CYS A 595 7.74 5.33 -27.23
CA CYS A 595 6.57 4.54 -26.87
C CYS A 595 5.76 5.25 -25.80
N ASP A 596 4.43 5.29 -26.00
CA ASP A 596 3.48 5.87 -25.06
C ASP A 596 3.33 4.99 -23.82
N PHE A 597 3.22 5.62 -22.65
CA PHE A 597 3.21 4.95 -21.34
C PHE A 597 2.51 5.85 -20.32
N LEU A 598 1.35 5.45 -19.81
CA LEU A 598 0.45 6.30 -19.00
C LEU A 598 1.16 6.92 -17.78
N ASP A 599 1.95 6.10 -17.10
CA ASP A 599 2.74 6.45 -15.92
C ASP A 599 3.70 7.64 -16.12
N THR A 600 4.18 7.86 -17.36
CA THR A 600 5.00 9.06 -17.63
C THR A 600 4.22 10.36 -17.58
N ASP A 601 2.92 10.35 -17.76
CA ASP A 601 2.09 11.55 -17.69
C ASP A 601 1.43 11.70 -16.31
N THR A 602 1.15 10.61 -15.58
CA THR A 602 0.63 10.64 -14.20
C THR A 602 1.72 10.95 -13.17
N PHE A 603 2.74 10.10 -13.03
CA PHE A 603 3.73 10.21 -11.95
C PHE A 603 4.59 11.48 -12.07
N THR A 604 4.99 11.87 -13.29
CA THR A 604 5.69 13.15 -13.50
C THR A 604 4.85 14.34 -13.07
N THR A 605 3.56 14.35 -13.40
CA THR A 605 2.62 15.42 -13.02
C THR A 605 2.42 15.45 -11.51
N LEU A 606 2.15 14.30 -10.88
CA LEU A 606 1.99 14.20 -9.42
C LEU A 606 3.26 14.65 -8.68
N ALA A 607 4.45 14.30 -9.17
CA ALA A 607 5.71 14.63 -8.51
C ALA A 607 6.12 16.09 -8.72
N MET A 608 5.93 16.65 -9.92
CA MET A 608 6.62 17.87 -10.35
C MET A 608 5.71 19.10 -10.58
N ALA A 609 4.39 18.95 -10.78
CA ALA A 609 3.52 20.07 -11.13
C ALA A 609 3.39 21.15 -10.03
N SER A 610 3.53 20.78 -8.76
CA SER A 610 3.59 21.70 -7.61
C SER A 610 5.01 22.10 -7.22
N SER A 611 6.04 21.59 -7.89
CA SER A 611 7.43 21.85 -7.49
C SER A 611 7.86 23.29 -7.78
N ALA A 612 8.55 23.91 -6.83
CA ALA A 612 9.02 25.29 -6.97
C ALA A 612 9.96 25.54 -8.17
N ARG A 613 10.62 24.49 -8.67
CA ARG A 613 11.53 24.56 -9.82
C ARG A 613 10.84 24.33 -11.16
N TYR A 614 9.88 23.39 -11.25
CA TYR A 614 9.33 22.91 -12.54
C TYR A 614 7.85 23.22 -12.74
N GLY A 615 7.09 23.52 -11.68
CA GLY A 615 5.63 23.72 -11.72
C GLY A 615 5.16 24.82 -12.68
N SER A 616 6.00 25.81 -12.99
CA SER A 616 5.71 26.90 -13.92
C SER A 616 6.37 26.78 -15.30
N GLN A 617 7.11 25.69 -15.58
CA GLN A 617 7.85 25.54 -16.85
C GLN A 617 6.99 25.05 -18.01
N ILE A 618 5.95 24.27 -17.74
CA ILE A 618 5.00 23.74 -18.74
C ILE A 618 3.57 23.88 -18.24
N ASN A 619 2.59 23.69 -19.14
CA ASN A 619 1.19 23.55 -18.74
C ASN A 619 0.94 22.09 -18.31
N TRP A 620 0.96 21.83 -17.01
CA TRP A 620 0.73 20.50 -16.41
C TRP A 620 -0.68 19.92 -16.62
N LYS A 621 -1.59 20.64 -17.27
CA LYS A 621 -2.84 20.04 -17.77
C LYS A 621 -2.65 19.25 -19.08
N LEU A 622 -1.61 19.53 -19.87
CA LEU A 622 -1.39 18.86 -21.16
C LEU A 622 -1.10 17.36 -21.02
N PRO A 623 -0.21 16.88 -20.12
CA PRO A 623 0.02 15.45 -19.92
C PRO A 623 -1.26 14.71 -19.55
N VAL A 624 -2.06 15.32 -18.68
CA VAL A 624 -3.33 14.75 -18.21
C VAL A 624 -4.39 14.76 -19.32
N GLN A 625 -4.48 15.81 -20.13
CA GLN A 625 -5.35 15.81 -21.31
C GLN A 625 -4.92 14.75 -22.33
N TYR A 626 -3.61 14.52 -22.52
CA TYR A 626 -3.09 13.48 -23.39
C TYR A 626 -3.48 12.09 -22.87
N LEU A 627 -3.14 11.76 -21.63
CA LEU A 627 -3.37 10.41 -21.10
C LEU A 627 -4.86 10.03 -21.10
N LEU A 628 -5.73 11.00 -20.76
CA LEU A 628 -7.18 10.81 -20.79
C LEU A 628 -7.71 10.54 -22.21
N SER A 629 -7.05 11.05 -23.25
CA SER A 629 -7.43 10.84 -24.66
C SER A 629 -6.84 9.59 -25.30
N THR A 630 -5.73 9.07 -24.76
CA THR A 630 -4.91 8.02 -25.38
C THR A 630 -5.14 6.64 -24.78
N PHE A 631 -5.33 6.55 -23.47
CA PHE A 631 -5.33 5.28 -22.73
C PHE A 631 -6.72 4.82 -22.25
N ALA A 632 -7.79 5.54 -22.60
CA ALA A 632 -9.14 5.24 -22.15
C ALA A 632 -9.65 3.93 -22.77
N GLN A 633 -9.96 2.96 -21.92
CA GLN A 633 -10.47 1.64 -22.31
C GLN A 633 -11.94 1.45 -21.93
N ARG A 634 -12.58 0.50 -22.63
CA ARG A 634 -13.92 0.01 -22.32
C ARG A 634 -14.01 -1.48 -22.61
N VAL A 635 -14.45 -2.25 -21.63
CA VAL A 635 -14.70 -3.69 -21.75
C VAL A 635 -16.11 -4.04 -21.27
N THR A 636 -16.56 -5.24 -21.58
CA THR A 636 -17.82 -5.82 -21.12
C THR A 636 -17.59 -7.22 -20.60
N VAL A 637 -18.16 -7.55 -19.44
CA VAL A 637 -18.08 -8.87 -18.78
C VAL A 637 -19.46 -9.19 -18.20
N ASP A 638 -20.00 -10.39 -18.43
CA ASP A 638 -21.40 -10.76 -18.15
C ASP A 638 -22.43 -9.63 -18.42
N SER A 639 -22.35 -9.01 -19.61
CA SER A 639 -23.17 -7.85 -20.02
C SER A 639 -22.98 -6.55 -19.20
N GLN A 640 -22.18 -6.54 -18.13
CA GLN A 640 -21.77 -5.34 -17.41
C GLN A 640 -20.61 -4.67 -18.14
N ALA A 641 -20.78 -3.39 -18.49
CA ALA A 641 -19.69 -2.60 -19.06
C ALA A 641 -18.84 -1.97 -17.95
N PHE A 642 -17.53 -1.90 -18.17
CA PHE A 642 -16.57 -1.19 -17.34
C PHE A 642 -15.81 -0.17 -18.19
N CYS A 643 -15.59 1.03 -17.64
CA CYS A 643 -14.82 2.09 -18.27
C CYS A 643 -13.66 2.50 -17.36
N GLY A 644 -12.46 2.60 -17.92
CA GLY A 644 -11.27 3.01 -17.17
C GLY A 644 -10.09 3.28 -18.10
N PHE A 645 -8.89 3.00 -17.62
CA PHE A 645 -7.64 3.21 -18.34
C PHE A 645 -6.76 1.96 -18.29
N ASP A 646 -5.84 1.85 -19.24
CA ASP A 646 -4.76 0.86 -19.24
C ASP A 646 -3.40 1.57 -19.33
N ILE A 647 -2.32 0.88 -18.95
CA ILE A 647 -0.95 1.41 -18.98
C ILE A 647 -0.46 1.70 -20.41
N VAL A 648 -1.03 1.00 -21.40
CA VAL A 648 -0.83 1.17 -22.84
C VAL A 648 -2.16 1.37 -23.57
N ALA A 649 -2.11 2.00 -24.75
CA ALA A 649 -3.31 2.23 -25.56
C ALA A 649 -3.84 0.94 -26.23
N VAL A 650 -2.96 -0.04 -26.44
CA VAL A 650 -3.25 -1.35 -27.03
C VAL A 650 -2.39 -2.40 -26.32
N PRO A 651 -2.98 -3.48 -25.78
CA PRO A 651 -2.24 -4.61 -25.22
C PRO A 651 -1.31 -5.28 -26.23
N THR A 652 -0.25 -5.92 -25.74
CA THR A 652 0.71 -6.69 -26.54
C THR A 652 0.06 -7.90 -27.20
N SER A 653 -0.83 -8.57 -26.48
CA SER A 653 -1.58 -9.76 -26.90
C SER A 653 -2.82 -9.94 -26.03
N GLY A 654 -3.58 -11.02 -26.23
CA GLY A 654 -4.74 -11.34 -25.40
C GLY A 654 -5.96 -10.44 -25.66
N PRO A 655 -6.95 -10.45 -24.74
CA PRO A 655 -8.12 -9.58 -24.78
C PRO A 655 -7.75 -8.12 -24.45
N ASN A 656 -8.66 -7.19 -24.76
CA ASN A 656 -8.54 -5.83 -24.20
C ASN A 656 -8.95 -5.82 -22.72
N GLY A 657 -8.48 -4.85 -21.95
CA GLY A 657 -8.76 -4.75 -20.52
C GLY A 657 -8.89 -3.33 -20.00
N VAL A 658 -9.32 -3.21 -18.75
CA VAL A 658 -9.16 -2.01 -17.90
C VAL A 658 -8.23 -2.40 -16.77
N ALA A 659 -7.22 -1.58 -16.48
CA ALA A 659 -6.31 -1.77 -15.36
C ALA A 659 -6.57 -0.70 -14.29
N TRP A 660 -6.93 -1.15 -13.09
CA TRP A 660 -7.57 -0.31 -12.09
C TRP A 660 -6.59 0.53 -11.27
N GLU A 661 -5.32 0.12 -11.19
CA GLU A 661 -4.22 0.98 -10.73
C GLU A 661 -4.16 2.26 -11.57
N PHE A 662 -3.97 2.13 -12.88
CA PHE A 662 -3.81 3.26 -13.80
C PHE A 662 -5.08 4.10 -13.92
N THR A 663 -6.25 3.46 -13.76
CA THR A 663 -7.53 4.18 -13.60
C THR A 663 -7.53 5.04 -12.35
N GLY A 664 -7.10 4.51 -11.19
CA GLY A 664 -6.95 5.29 -9.97
C GLY A 664 -5.91 6.40 -10.06
N GLN A 665 -4.77 6.14 -10.71
CA GLN A 665 -3.75 7.16 -11.01
C GLN A 665 -4.30 8.32 -11.86
N ALA A 666 -5.04 8.00 -12.93
CA ALA A 666 -5.63 9.00 -13.83
C ALA A 666 -6.64 9.89 -13.09
N VAL A 667 -7.45 9.31 -12.21
CA VAL A 667 -8.37 10.05 -11.31
C VAL A 667 -7.60 10.96 -10.36
N ALA A 668 -6.62 10.42 -9.62
CA ALA A 668 -5.85 11.17 -8.63
C ALA A 668 -5.09 12.35 -9.27
N THR A 669 -4.46 12.11 -10.42
CA THR A 669 -3.75 13.14 -11.20
C THR A 669 -4.71 14.21 -11.73
N SER A 670 -5.87 13.80 -12.27
CA SER A 670 -6.88 14.75 -12.77
C SER A 670 -7.48 15.62 -11.67
N LYS A 671 -7.71 15.05 -10.48
CA LYS A 671 -8.10 15.80 -9.27
C LYS A 671 -7.00 16.81 -8.88
N PHE A 672 -5.74 16.39 -8.90
CA PHE A 672 -4.60 17.22 -8.47
C PHE A 672 -4.37 18.47 -9.34
N VAL A 673 -4.45 18.36 -10.68
CA VAL A 673 -4.26 19.52 -11.59
C VAL A 673 -5.57 20.20 -12.01
N GLY A 674 -6.73 19.71 -11.55
CA GLY A 674 -8.04 20.27 -11.88
C GLY A 674 -8.39 20.16 -13.37
N VAL A 675 -8.22 18.97 -13.96
CA VAL A 675 -8.71 18.62 -15.31
C VAL A 675 -10.09 17.98 -15.16
N THR A 676 -11.06 18.45 -15.94
CA THR A 676 -12.49 18.10 -15.83
C THR A 676 -13.15 17.82 -17.18
N GLU A 677 -12.41 17.96 -18.27
CA GLU A 677 -12.81 17.70 -19.65
C GLU A 677 -13.30 16.26 -19.84
N GLN A 678 -14.43 16.08 -20.54
CA GLN A 678 -15.08 14.77 -20.69
C GLN A 678 -14.21 13.76 -21.45
N VAL A 679 -14.28 12.49 -21.02
CA VAL A 679 -13.53 11.37 -21.60
C VAL A 679 -14.43 10.49 -22.47
N SER A 680 -13.83 9.87 -23.50
CA SER A 680 -14.54 9.26 -24.63
C SER A 680 -15.34 7.99 -24.30
N CYS A 681 -14.98 7.20 -23.29
CA CYS A 681 -15.61 5.90 -23.04
C CYS A 681 -16.88 5.93 -22.18
N SER A 682 -17.06 6.93 -21.31
CA SER A 682 -18.27 7.13 -20.50
C SER A 682 -19.10 8.36 -20.89
N GLY A 683 -18.47 9.39 -21.48
CA GLY A 683 -19.09 10.71 -21.65
C GLY A 683 -19.14 11.52 -20.35
N GLU A 684 -18.47 11.07 -19.30
CA GLU A 684 -18.42 11.70 -17.99
C GLU A 684 -17.05 12.39 -17.75
N THR A 685 -16.87 13.01 -16.58
CA THR A 685 -15.61 13.68 -16.20
C THR A 685 -14.61 12.70 -15.58
N PRO A 686 -13.30 12.98 -15.59
CA PRO A 686 -12.30 12.10 -14.99
C PRO A 686 -12.56 11.76 -13.51
N HIS A 687 -13.27 12.62 -12.78
CA HIS A 687 -13.59 12.37 -11.36
C HIS A 687 -14.70 11.34 -11.17
N SER A 688 -15.52 11.05 -12.18
CA SER A 688 -16.61 10.06 -12.08
C SER A 688 -16.14 8.62 -12.17
N TYR A 689 -14.92 8.36 -12.68
CA TYR A 689 -14.30 7.02 -12.69
C TYR A 689 -14.09 6.44 -11.27
N VAL A 690 -14.24 7.23 -10.20
CA VAL A 690 -14.37 6.70 -8.83
C VAL A 690 -15.58 5.76 -8.73
N ASN A 691 -16.66 6.02 -9.46
CA ASN A 691 -17.83 5.14 -9.51
C ASN A 691 -17.55 3.84 -10.28
N GLU A 692 -16.76 3.90 -11.35
CA GLU A 692 -16.29 2.72 -12.11
C GLU A 692 -15.36 1.85 -11.23
N ILE A 693 -14.47 2.48 -10.46
CA ILE A 693 -13.63 1.82 -9.45
C ILE A 693 -14.49 1.12 -8.38
N ALA A 694 -15.53 1.77 -7.86
CA ALA A 694 -16.47 1.18 -6.89
C ALA A 694 -17.30 0.02 -7.49
N LEU A 695 -17.70 0.16 -8.76
CA LEU A 695 -18.37 -0.90 -9.52
C LEU A 695 -17.45 -2.11 -9.69
N ALA A 696 -16.18 -1.90 -10.06
CA ALA A 696 -15.20 -2.97 -10.21
C ALA A 696 -14.89 -3.68 -8.88
N GLN A 697 -14.71 -2.93 -7.79
CA GLN A 697 -14.48 -3.49 -6.45
C GLN A 697 -15.60 -4.47 -6.02
N THR A 698 -16.83 -4.26 -6.50
CA THR A 698 -18.02 -5.02 -6.09
C THR A 698 -18.53 -6.02 -7.14
N SER A 699 -18.17 -5.86 -8.42
CA SER A 699 -18.83 -6.53 -9.55
C SER A 699 -17.87 -7.06 -10.63
N ALA A 700 -16.57 -6.77 -10.57
CA ALA A 700 -15.62 -7.39 -11.49
C ALA A 700 -15.43 -8.88 -11.17
N PRO A 701 -15.12 -9.75 -12.17
CA PRO A 701 -14.78 -11.15 -11.92
C PRO A 701 -13.64 -11.25 -10.91
N PHE A 702 -13.63 -12.33 -10.13
CA PHE A 702 -12.58 -12.64 -9.16
C PHE A 702 -12.35 -11.59 -8.05
N GLY A 703 -13.20 -10.55 -7.97
CA GLY A 703 -13.21 -9.59 -6.88
C GLY A 703 -13.74 -10.17 -5.58
N ASN A 704 -13.23 -9.67 -4.44
CA ASN A 704 -13.64 -10.12 -3.09
C ASN A 704 -14.57 -9.13 -2.36
N GLY A 705 -15.01 -8.05 -3.02
CA GLY A 705 -15.87 -7.03 -2.43
C GLY A 705 -15.18 -6.09 -1.42
N GLN A 706 -13.87 -6.22 -1.22
CA GLN A 706 -13.09 -5.43 -0.25
C GLN A 706 -11.87 -4.79 -0.90
N GLY A 707 -10.97 -5.57 -1.48
CA GLY A 707 -9.91 -5.07 -2.36
C GLY A 707 -10.41 -4.93 -3.80
N LEU A 708 -9.57 -4.31 -4.65
CA LEU A 708 -9.85 -4.10 -6.06
C LEU A 708 -8.99 -5.02 -6.94
N VAL A 709 -9.58 -5.58 -7.99
CA VAL A 709 -8.85 -6.37 -8.99
C VAL A 709 -7.85 -5.51 -9.76
N ALA A 710 -6.68 -6.05 -10.12
CA ALA A 710 -5.66 -5.30 -10.82
C ALA A 710 -6.07 -5.00 -12.27
N GLY A 711 -6.52 -6.03 -12.99
CA GLY A 711 -7.17 -5.93 -14.30
C GLY A 711 -8.65 -6.31 -14.29
N THR A 712 -9.35 -5.98 -15.37
CA THR A 712 -10.63 -6.59 -15.77
C THR A 712 -10.63 -6.70 -17.30
N MET A 713 -10.75 -7.91 -17.85
CA MET A 713 -10.62 -8.13 -19.30
C MET A 713 -11.98 -8.29 -19.98
N GLN A 714 -12.00 -8.01 -21.28
CA GLN A 714 -13.14 -8.32 -22.15
C GLN A 714 -13.48 -9.82 -22.07
N ASP A 715 -14.70 -10.13 -21.63
CA ASP A 715 -15.18 -11.50 -21.39
C ASP A 715 -14.29 -12.33 -20.43
N GLY A 716 -13.64 -11.67 -19.45
CA GLY A 716 -12.64 -12.26 -18.54
C GLY A 716 -13.10 -13.53 -17.79
N ASP A 717 -14.38 -13.58 -17.42
CA ASP A 717 -15.03 -14.73 -16.75
C ASP A 717 -15.15 -15.98 -17.63
N GLN A 718 -14.94 -15.85 -18.94
CA GLN A 718 -15.01 -16.93 -19.94
C GLN A 718 -13.61 -17.34 -20.47
N LEU A 719 -12.54 -16.69 -20.02
CA LEU A 719 -11.16 -16.98 -20.42
C LEU A 719 -10.58 -18.16 -19.63
N CYS A 720 -9.67 -18.93 -20.25
CA CYS A 720 -8.83 -19.89 -19.54
C CYS A 720 -7.93 -19.17 -18.53
N ALA A 721 -7.58 -19.82 -17.41
CA ALA A 721 -6.76 -19.25 -16.34
C ALA A 721 -5.51 -18.50 -16.85
N ALA A 722 -4.75 -19.12 -17.75
CA ALA A 722 -3.53 -18.54 -18.34
C ALA A 722 -3.76 -17.33 -19.27
N ASP A 723 -5.00 -17.08 -19.72
CA ASP A 723 -5.39 -15.89 -20.50
C ASP A 723 -6.04 -14.81 -19.61
N GLN A 724 -6.18 -15.02 -18.29
CA GLN A 724 -6.81 -14.09 -17.35
C GLN A 724 -5.88 -12.97 -16.86
N CYS A 725 -5.10 -12.39 -17.77
CA CYS A 725 -4.39 -11.15 -17.52
C CYS A 725 -4.39 -10.23 -18.75
N LEU A 726 -4.16 -8.95 -18.49
CA LEU A 726 -3.92 -7.93 -19.50
C LEU A 726 -2.43 -7.90 -19.85
N GLU A 727 -2.10 -8.43 -21.02
CA GLU A 727 -0.72 -8.56 -21.51
C GLU A 727 -0.18 -7.23 -22.05
N THR A 728 0.75 -6.61 -21.33
CA THR A 728 1.35 -5.33 -21.70
C THR A 728 2.84 -5.50 -22.02
N PRO A 729 3.55 -4.49 -22.56
CA PRO A 729 4.99 -4.59 -22.77
C PRO A 729 5.84 -4.71 -21.50
N PHE A 730 5.22 -4.47 -20.34
CA PHE A 730 5.88 -4.32 -19.05
C PHE A 730 5.50 -5.43 -18.08
N GLN A 731 4.25 -5.89 -18.13
CA GLN A 731 3.65 -6.82 -17.18
C GLN A 731 2.36 -7.46 -17.71
N CYS A 732 2.07 -8.66 -17.22
CA CYS A 732 0.79 -9.36 -17.34
C CYS A 732 -0.06 -9.00 -16.10
N ILE A 733 -1.05 -8.10 -16.25
CA ILE A 733 -1.85 -7.55 -15.13
C ILE A 733 -3.06 -8.46 -14.89
N PRO A 734 -3.11 -9.24 -13.79
CA PRO A 734 -4.11 -10.29 -13.64
C PRO A 734 -5.49 -9.75 -13.21
N GLU A 735 -6.55 -10.45 -13.58
CA GLU A 735 -7.91 -10.23 -13.05
C GLU A 735 -8.04 -10.88 -11.67
N ARG A 736 -7.31 -10.31 -10.71
CA ARG A 736 -7.15 -10.76 -9.33
C ARG A 736 -7.00 -9.56 -8.41
N VAL A 737 -7.43 -9.67 -7.16
CA VAL A 737 -7.33 -8.57 -6.19
C VAL A 737 -5.87 -8.20 -5.92
N GLY A 738 -5.47 -6.97 -6.27
CA GLY A 738 -4.09 -6.47 -6.19
C GLY A 738 -3.91 -5.31 -5.23
N LEU A 739 -2.76 -5.24 -4.54
CA LEU A 739 -2.41 -4.16 -3.61
C LEU A 739 -2.28 -2.82 -4.35
N ALA A 740 -1.62 -2.77 -5.50
CA ALA A 740 -1.47 -1.54 -6.27
C ALA A 740 -2.83 -0.90 -6.60
N ALA A 741 -3.72 -1.65 -7.25
CA ALA A 741 -5.07 -1.20 -7.59
C ALA A 741 -5.89 -0.83 -6.33
N THR A 742 -5.81 -1.63 -5.26
CA THR A 742 -6.52 -1.34 -4.00
C THR A 742 -6.06 -0.03 -3.35
N ASN A 743 -4.74 0.25 -3.34
CA ASN A 743 -4.21 1.51 -2.81
C ASN A 743 -4.56 2.70 -3.71
N TRP A 744 -4.44 2.56 -5.04
CA TRP A 744 -4.83 3.62 -5.96
C TRP A 744 -6.33 3.91 -5.96
N ALA A 745 -7.18 2.94 -5.64
CA ALA A 745 -8.60 3.15 -5.40
C ALA A 745 -8.86 4.07 -4.20
N ILE A 746 -8.13 3.88 -3.09
CA ILE A 746 -8.14 4.77 -1.92
C ILE A 746 -7.68 6.18 -2.31
N PHE A 747 -6.52 6.29 -2.99
CA PHE A 747 -5.97 7.60 -3.37
C PHE A 747 -6.85 8.35 -4.37
N ALA A 748 -7.48 7.63 -5.30
CA ALA A 748 -8.45 8.14 -6.25
C ALA A 748 -9.72 8.65 -5.57
N GLU A 749 -10.31 7.88 -4.64
CA GLU A 749 -11.47 8.29 -3.86
C GLU A 749 -11.17 9.57 -3.06
N GLN A 750 -10.11 9.52 -2.24
CA GLN A 750 -9.74 10.59 -1.29
C GLN A 750 -9.03 11.79 -1.93
N GLY A 751 -8.63 11.70 -3.20
CA GLY A 751 -7.91 12.78 -3.90
C GLY A 751 -6.48 13.00 -3.40
N ILE A 752 -5.80 11.91 -3.01
CA ILE A 752 -4.45 11.96 -2.44
C ILE A 752 -3.41 11.97 -3.57
N ASN A 753 -2.54 12.99 -3.57
CA ASN A 753 -1.26 12.93 -4.28
C ASN A 753 -0.21 12.27 -3.35
N ILE A 754 0.32 11.12 -3.75
CA ILE A 754 1.24 10.33 -2.92
C ILE A 754 2.64 10.95 -2.76
N PHE A 755 3.11 11.74 -3.72
CA PHE A 755 4.43 12.38 -3.63
C PHE A 755 4.46 13.64 -2.76
N MET A 756 3.29 14.25 -2.55
CA MET A 756 3.16 15.44 -1.73
C MET A 756 2.82 15.08 -0.28
N PRO A 757 3.36 15.81 0.73
CA PRO A 757 2.79 15.76 2.08
C PRO A 757 1.33 16.22 2.04
N PRO A 758 0.51 15.84 3.03
CA PRO A 758 -0.82 16.43 3.21
C PRO A 758 -0.75 17.96 3.18
N PRO A 759 -1.72 18.65 2.52
CA PRO A 759 -1.71 20.09 2.42
C PRO A 759 -1.75 20.74 3.81
N ARG A 760 -0.98 21.82 3.95
CA ARG A 760 -1.03 22.70 5.12
C ARG A 760 -2.04 23.80 4.83
N ASP A 761 -3.07 23.95 5.63
CA ASP A 761 -4.17 24.89 5.35
C ASP A 761 -4.23 25.99 6.41
N MET A 762 -4.49 27.23 5.97
CA MET A 762 -4.68 28.39 6.84
C MET A 762 -6.06 29.02 6.62
N LEU A 763 -6.87 29.03 7.67
CA LEU A 763 -8.19 29.66 7.70
C LEU A 763 -8.06 31.16 8.01
N TRP A 764 -8.74 31.99 7.24
CA TRP A 764 -8.92 33.43 7.47
C TRP A 764 -10.40 33.76 7.66
N ALA A 765 -10.67 34.67 8.60
CA ALA A 765 -11.97 35.34 8.75
C ALA A 765 -11.92 36.70 8.03
N GLY A 766 -12.97 37.00 7.24
CA GLY A 766 -13.12 38.25 6.52
C GLY A 766 -14.29 39.09 7.04
N ALA A 767 -14.16 40.41 6.92
CA ALA A 767 -15.18 41.37 7.34
C ALA A 767 -16.54 41.09 6.69
N GLY A 768 -17.62 41.17 7.48
CA GLY A 768 -18.98 40.87 7.01
C GLY A 768 -19.36 39.39 7.00
N GLY A 769 -18.50 38.50 7.53
CA GLY A 769 -18.75 37.07 7.60
C GLY A 769 -18.25 36.29 6.38
N SER A 770 -17.21 36.79 5.70
CA SER A 770 -16.50 36.02 4.68
C SER A 770 -15.50 35.05 5.33
N ALA A 771 -15.07 34.04 4.59
CA ALA A 771 -13.97 33.16 4.98
C ALA A 771 -13.06 32.89 3.78
N SER A 772 -11.81 32.52 4.04
CA SER A 772 -10.86 32.07 3.02
C SER A 772 -10.01 30.95 3.60
N ILE A 773 -9.87 29.83 2.89
CA ILE A 773 -8.93 28.76 3.27
C ILE A 773 -7.81 28.77 2.24
N TRP A 774 -6.59 28.97 2.72
CA TRP A 774 -5.37 29.04 1.93
C TRP A 774 -4.62 27.73 2.04
N THR A 775 -4.35 27.09 0.91
CA THR A 775 -3.49 25.89 0.88
C THR A 775 -2.04 26.31 0.64
N LEU A 776 -1.14 25.74 1.44
CA LEU A 776 0.27 26.09 1.52
C LEU A 776 1.16 24.89 1.17
N ASP A 777 2.33 25.16 0.61
CA ASP A 777 3.35 24.13 0.39
C ASP A 777 4.08 23.73 1.69
N SER A 778 4.99 22.75 1.61
CA SER A 778 5.79 22.28 2.74
C SER A 778 6.74 23.33 3.34
N SER A 779 7.03 24.41 2.61
CA SER A 779 7.79 25.58 3.07
C SER A 779 6.88 26.69 3.61
N ASN A 780 5.58 26.44 3.74
CA ASN A 780 4.52 27.38 4.11
C ASN A 780 4.27 28.51 3.08
N ASN A 781 4.71 28.39 1.82
CA ASN A 781 4.35 29.35 0.77
C ASN A 781 2.90 29.16 0.32
N TYR A 782 2.23 30.25 0.02
CA TYR A 782 0.89 30.27 -0.57
C TYR A 782 0.88 29.59 -1.94
N THR A 783 -0.05 28.64 -2.15
CA THR A 783 -0.26 27.96 -3.44
C THR A 783 -1.60 28.34 -4.06
N THR A 784 -2.70 28.16 -3.31
CA THR A 784 -4.08 28.44 -3.74
C THR A 784 -4.92 28.93 -2.56
N TYR A 785 -6.10 29.49 -2.83
CA TYR A 785 -7.14 29.69 -1.83
C TYR A 785 -8.52 29.34 -2.38
N THR A 786 -9.45 29.06 -1.47
CA THR A 786 -10.88 29.09 -1.74
C THR A 786 -11.54 30.13 -0.84
N GLU A 787 -12.16 31.13 -1.45
CA GLU A 787 -12.88 32.21 -0.76
C GLU A 787 -14.39 31.95 -0.76
N TYR A 788 -15.02 32.25 0.38
CA TYR A 788 -16.45 32.12 0.58
C TYR A 788 -17.10 33.49 0.77
N ALA A 789 -18.28 33.65 0.17
CA ALA A 789 -19.06 34.88 0.20
C ALA A 789 -19.36 35.37 1.64
N PRO A 790 -19.62 36.68 1.85
CA PRO A 790 -19.95 37.22 3.17
C PRO A 790 -21.33 36.74 3.65
N TYR A 791 -21.34 35.89 4.67
CA TYR A 791 -22.55 35.46 5.38
C TYR A 791 -22.79 36.36 6.59
N ASN A 792 -23.54 37.44 6.41
CA ASN A 792 -23.80 38.41 7.47
C ASN A 792 -24.44 37.73 8.71
N GLY A 793 -23.88 37.97 9.89
CA GLY A 793 -24.27 37.30 11.13
C GLY A 793 -23.58 35.95 11.38
N TRP A 794 -22.67 35.52 10.49
CA TRP A 794 -21.83 34.34 10.67
C TRP A 794 -20.35 34.72 10.77
N THR A 795 -19.55 33.82 11.34
CA THR A 795 -18.09 33.97 11.47
C THR A 795 -17.44 32.59 11.41
N PRO A 796 -16.40 32.38 10.59
CA PRO A 796 -15.66 31.13 10.59
C PRO A 796 -14.83 31.03 11.89
N VAL A 797 -14.87 29.86 12.54
CA VAL A 797 -14.26 29.67 13.87
C VAL A 797 -13.15 28.63 13.84
N SER A 798 -13.33 27.53 13.11
CA SER A 798 -12.39 26.41 13.14
C SER A 798 -12.42 25.64 11.83
N TYR A 799 -11.25 25.16 11.41
CA TYR A 799 -11.04 24.25 10.29
C TYR A 799 -10.56 22.90 10.79
N SER A 800 -10.97 21.82 10.12
CA SER A 800 -10.49 20.46 10.37
C SER A 800 -10.33 19.71 9.06
N TYR A 801 -9.10 19.39 8.69
CA TYR A 801 -8.79 18.27 7.82
C TYR A 801 -8.84 16.96 8.63
N ASN A 802 -9.57 15.97 8.11
CA ASN A 802 -9.54 14.59 8.58
C ASN A 802 -8.63 13.76 7.65
N PRO A 803 -7.48 13.27 8.12
CA PRO A 803 -6.59 12.49 7.28
C PRO A 803 -7.09 11.05 7.05
N THR A 804 -8.14 10.62 7.76
CA THR A 804 -8.69 9.26 7.68
C THR A 804 -9.57 9.03 6.43
N ASP A 805 -10.37 10.02 6.06
CA ASP A 805 -11.33 9.98 4.94
C ASP A 805 -11.09 11.10 3.92
N GLY A 806 -10.01 11.86 4.08
CA GLY A 806 -9.68 13.05 3.28
C GLY A 806 -10.62 14.24 3.48
N THR A 807 -11.69 14.11 4.29
CA THR A 807 -12.71 15.14 4.39
C THR A 807 -12.19 16.38 5.10
N ARG A 808 -12.61 17.53 4.59
CA ARG A 808 -12.29 18.83 5.15
C ARG A 808 -13.55 19.44 5.71
N SER A 809 -13.44 20.21 6.77
CA SER A 809 -14.61 20.79 7.43
C SER A 809 -14.35 22.19 7.98
N LEU A 810 -15.35 23.06 7.84
CA LEU A 810 -15.31 24.44 8.31
C LEU A 810 -16.49 24.71 9.25
N LEU A 811 -16.19 25.05 10.50
CA LEU A 811 -17.16 25.46 11.51
C LEU A 811 -17.43 26.95 11.40
N TRP A 812 -18.70 27.30 11.24
CA TRP A 812 -19.24 28.65 11.33
C TRP A 812 -20.04 28.84 12.62
N ALA A 813 -19.80 29.93 13.35
CA ALA A 813 -20.68 30.42 14.42
C ALA A 813 -21.69 31.43 13.85
N GLY A 814 -22.97 31.30 14.21
CA GLY A 814 -24.04 32.19 13.78
C GLY A 814 -24.74 32.92 14.92
N THR A 815 -25.18 34.15 14.68
CA THR A 815 -25.88 35.02 15.66
C THR A 815 -27.10 34.33 16.26
N GLY A 816 -27.21 34.31 17.59
CA GLY A 816 -28.29 33.64 18.32
C GLY A 816 -27.95 32.22 18.80
N GLY A 817 -26.69 31.80 18.64
CA GLY A 817 -26.22 30.48 19.05
C GLY A 817 -26.47 29.41 17.99
N TYR A 818 -26.33 29.77 16.72
CA TYR A 818 -26.25 28.79 15.64
C TYR A 818 -24.81 28.28 15.47
N ALA A 819 -24.68 27.06 14.97
CA ALA A 819 -23.46 26.56 14.34
C ALA A 819 -23.82 26.00 12.95
N SER A 820 -22.94 26.13 11.97
CA SER A 820 -23.03 25.35 10.73
C SER A 820 -21.67 24.70 10.50
N ILE A 821 -21.66 23.38 10.29
CA ILE A 821 -20.46 22.61 9.98
C ILE A 821 -20.54 22.28 8.50
N TRP A 822 -19.68 22.91 7.72
CA TRP A 822 -19.55 22.66 6.28
C TRP A 822 -18.62 21.47 6.06
N THR A 823 -18.99 20.59 5.15
CA THR A 823 -18.10 19.62 4.52
C THR A 823 -17.53 20.24 3.24
N LEU A 824 -16.24 20.03 3.00
CA LEU A 824 -15.53 20.57 1.85
C LEU A 824 -14.84 19.45 1.05
N ASP A 825 -14.64 19.67 -0.25
CA ASP A 825 -13.87 18.77 -1.11
C ASP A 825 -12.35 18.94 -0.95
N GLY A 826 -11.56 18.13 -1.67
CA GLY A 826 -10.09 18.19 -1.67
C GLY A 826 -9.47 19.49 -2.24
N SER A 827 -10.29 20.39 -2.79
CA SER A 827 -9.94 21.75 -3.25
C SER A 827 -10.57 22.84 -2.36
N ASN A 828 -11.04 22.48 -1.17
CA ASN A 828 -11.73 23.37 -0.23
C ASN A 828 -13.06 23.96 -0.77
N ASN A 829 -13.68 23.41 -1.81
CA ASN A 829 -15.00 23.87 -2.24
C ASN A 829 -16.10 23.36 -1.29
N PHE A 830 -17.13 24.16 -1.09
CA PHE A 830 -18.32 23.75 -0.32
C PHE A 830 -19.07 22.59 -0.99
N THR A 831 -19.40 21.54 -0.23
CA THR A 831 -20.22 20.42 -0.72
C THR A 831 -21.56 20.32 0.00
N THR A 832 -21.57 20.28 1.34
CA THR A 832 -22.77 20.14 2.18
C THR A 832 -22.58 20.84 3.52
N ASP A 833 -23.65 21.11 4.28
CA ASP A 833 -23.55 21.50 5.68
C ASP A 833 -24.51 20.79 6.62
N THR A 834 -24.24 20.92 7.92
CA THR A 834 -25.15 20.54 9.01
C THR A 834 -25.31 21.72 9.95
N VAL A 835 -26.53 22.21 10.10
CA VAL A 835 -26.87 23.40 10.91
C VAL A 835 -27.46 22.99 12.26
N TYR A 836 -26.97 23.64 13.31
CA TYR A 836 -27.40 23.48 14.70
C TYR A 836 -27.86 24.81 15.29
N GLY A 837 -28.78 24.76 16.25
CA GLY A 837 -29.31 25.94 16.94
C GLY A 837 -30.65 26.44 16.38
N PRO A 838 -31.15 27.59 16.87
CA PRO A 838 -30.46 28.53 17.75
C PRO A 838 -30.46 28.07 19.21
N TYR A 839 -29.28 28.01 19.82
CA TYR A 839 -29.09 27.74 21.25
C TYR A 839 -28.70 29.03 21.96
N SER A 840 -29.70 29.86 22.28
CA SER A 840 -29.49 31.16 22.93
C SER A 840 -28.62 31.04 24.19
N GLY A 841 -27.52 31.81 24.23
CA GLY A 841 -26.54 31.79 25.32
C GLY A 841 -25.41 30.77 25.15
N TRP A 842 -25.37 30.04 24.03
CA TRP A 842 -24.27 29.16 23.63
C TRP A 842 -23.58 29.65 22.36
N THR A 843 -22.28 29.39 22.26
CA THR A 843 -21.45 29.71 21.09
C THR A 843 -20.55 28.51 20.78
N PRO A 844 -20.44 28.04 19.52
CA PRO A 844 -19.50 27.00 19.15
C PRO A 844 -18.06 27.56 19.16
N VAL A 845 -17.11 26.76 19.66
CA VAL A 845 -15.72 27.21 19.98
C VAL A 845 -14.69 26.51 19.10
N SER A 846 -14.80 25.20 18.91
CA SER A 846 -13.86 24.43 18.10
C SER A 846 -14.53 23.18 17.55
N TYR A 847 -14.04 22.70 16.41
CA TYR A 847 -14.48 21.46 15.79
C TYR A 847 -13.26 20.59 15.48
N SER A 848 -13.34 19.29 15.73
CA SER A 848 -12.26 18.34 15.42
C SER A 848 -12.82 17.03 14.86
N SER A 849 -12.23 16.54 13.78
CA SER A 849 -12.39 15.14 13.37
C SER A 849 -11.48 14.25 14.22
N ASN A 850 -12.00 13.13 14.71
CA ASN A 850 -11.27 12.20 15.58
C ASN A 850 -10.86 10.95 14.77
N SER A 851 -9.77 10.28 15.18
CA SER A 851 -9.25 9.09 14.50
C SER A 851 -10.12 7.82 14.61
N ASP A 852 -11.20 7.87 15.39
CA ASP A 852 -12.23 6.83 15.48
C ASP A 852 -13.39 7.03 14.48
N GLY A 853 -13.28 8.03 13.58
CA GLY A 853 -14.32 8.41 12.63
C GLY A 853 -15.48 9.22 13.21
N THR A 854 -15.48 9.46 14.52
CA THR A 854 -16.38 10.44 15.15
C THR A 854 -15.84 11.86 14.98
N ARG A 855 -16.71 12.86 15.15
CA ARG A 855 -16.33 14.28 15.14
C ARG A 855 -16.76 14.93 16.44
N THR A 856 -16.03 15.95 16.88
CA THR A 856 -16.30 16.67 18.13
C THR A 856 -16.65 18.13 17.85
N LEU A 857 -17.70 18.64 18.49
CA LEU A 857 -18.02 20.07 18.53
C LEU A 857 -18.04 20.56 19.98
N LEU A 858 -17.17 21.53 20.30
CA LEU A 858 -17.11 22.18 21.60
C LEU A 858 -18.01 23.44 21.60
N TRP A 859 -18.88 23.56 22.59
CA TRP A 859 -19.70 24.75 22.86
C TRP A 859 -19.29 25.42 24.17
N ALA A 860 -19.21 26.75 24.18
CA ALA A 860 -19.18 27.58 25.39
C ALA A 860 -20.60 28.06 25.72
N GLY A 861 -20.98 28.01 27.01
CA GLY A 861 -22.30 28.43 27.48
C GLY A 861 -22.25 29.52 28.56
N THR A 862 -23.25 30.40 28.54
CA THR A 862 -23.36 31.57 29.42
C THR A 862 -23.33 31.18 30.91
N GLY A 863 -22.42 31.79 31.68
CA GLY A 863 -22.18 31.45 33.09
C GLY A 863 -21.03 30.47 33.33
N GLY A 864 -20.27 30.13 32.27
CA GLY A 864 -19.13 29.22 32.34
C GLY A 864 -19.53 27.76 32.21
N TYR A 865 -20.52 27.48 31.35
CA TYR A 865 -20.78 26.11 30.91
C TYR A 865 -19.87 25.75 29.73
N ALA A 866 -19.63 24.46 29.56
CA ALA A 866 -19.16 23.87 28.30
C ALA A 866 -20.08 22.70 27.92
N SER A 867 -20.24 22.41 26.65
CA SER A 867 -20.79 21.14 26.19
C SER A 867 -19.90 20.57 25.08
N ILE A 868 -19.48 19.32 25.23
CA ILE A 868 -18.70 18.59 24.24
C ILE A 868 -19.64 17.63 23.54
N TRP A 869 -19.95 17.91 22.28
CA TRP A 869 -20.80 17.09 21.43
C TRP A 869 -19.96 16.07 20.67
N THR A 870 -20.39 14.82 20.68
CA THR A 870 -19.93 13.79 19.74
C THR A 870 -20.91 13.74 18.57
N LEU A 871 -20.37 13.68 17.35
CA LEU A 871 -21.09 13.59 16.09
C LEU A 871 -20.64 12.33 15.32
N ASN A 872 -21.49 11.80 14.45
CA ASN A 872 -21.09 10.75 13.50
C ASN A 872 -20.31 11.32 12.30
N SER A 873 -19.78 10.45 11.43
CA SER A 873 -18.99 10.82 10.26
C SER A 873 -19.72 11.75 9.27
N SER A 874 -21.05 11.76 9.28
CA SER A 874 -21.89 12.67 8.49
C SER A 874 -22.33 13.92 9.28
N ASN A 875 -21.52 14.36 10.25
CA ASN A 875 -21.75 15.52 11.13
C ASN A 875 -23.01 15.49 12.02
N ASN A 876 -23.78 14.38 12.08
CA ASN A 876 -25.02 14.32 12.88
C ASN A 876 -24.72 14.11 14.37
N PHE A 877 -25.45 14.84 15.23
CA PHE A 877 -25.40 14.70 16.68
C PHE A 877 -25.68 13.28 17.16
N THR A 878 -24.84 12.76 18.05
CA THR A 878 -25.06 11.45 18.71
C THR A 878 -25.21 11.58 20.22
N THR A 879 -24.30 12.28 20.90
CA THR A 879 -24.29 12.45 22.37
C THR A 879 -23.59 13.75 22.76
N ASP A 880 -23.85 14.26 23.97
CA ASP A 880 -23.02 15.31 24.56
C ASP A 880 -22.66 15.08 26.04
N THR A 881 -21.66 15.82 26.50
CA THR A 881 -21.30 15.93 27.92
C THR A 881 -21.23 17.40 28.32
N VAL A 882 -22.10 17.80 29.25
CA VAL A 882 -22.20 19.17 29.74
C VAL A 882 -21.43 19.35 31.04
N TYR A 883 -20.68 20.44 31.12
CA TYR A 883 -19.88 20.88 32.26
C TYR A 883 -20.27 22.28 32.71
N GLY A 884 -20.06 22.58 34.00
CA GLY A 884 -20.37 23.89 34.58
C GLY A 884 -21.73 23.96 35.31
N PRO A 885 -22.15 25.16 35.76
CA PRO A 885 -21.52 26.45 35.49
C PRO A 885 -20.28 26.69 36.37
N TYR A 886 -19.16 27.06 35.74
CA TYR A 886 -17.95 27.50 36.41
C TYR A 886 -17.74 29.00 36.19
N SER A 887 -18.40 29.82 37.01
CA SER A 887 -18.38 31.28 36.89
C SER A 887 -16.97 31.84 36.77
N GLY A 888 -16.71 32.60 35.70
CA GLY A 888 -15.41 33.19 35.40
C GLY A 888 -14.46 32.30 34.59
N TRP A 889 -14.86 31.06 34.29
CA TRP A 889 -14.13 30.16 33.38
C TRP A 889 -14.85 30.05 32.03
N THR A 890 -14.07 29.88 30.96
CA THR A 890 -14.58 29.69 29.59
C THR A 890 -13.76 28.57 28.91
N PRO A 891 -14.39 27.61 28.22
CA PRO A 891 -13.65 26.60 27.45
C PRO A 891 -13.02 27.25 26.21
N VAL A 892 -11.79 26.87 25.89
CA VAL A 892 -10.96 27.51 24.84
C VAL A 892 -10.65 26.55 23.70
N SER A 893 -10.22 25.33 24.01
CA SER A 893 -9.87 24.34 22.99
C SER A 893 -10.10 22.91 23.48
N TYR A 894 -10.35 22.02 22.54
CA TYR A 894 -10.48 20.58 22.75
C TYR A 894 -9.44 19.83 21.91
N SER A 895 -8.90 18.72 22.43
CA SER A 895 -7.95 17.84 21.71
C SER A 895 -8.26 16.38 22.01
N SER A 896 -8.33 15.53 20.98
CA SER A 896 -8.26 14.07 21.11
C SER A 896 -6.81 13.64 21.17
N ASN A 897 -6.41 12.87 22.18
CA ASN A 897 -5.03 12.45 22.38
C ASN A 897 -4.80 11.03 21.82
N SER A 898 -3.57 10.74 21.38
CA SER A 898 -3.16 9.44 20.81
C SER A 898 -3.26 8.24 21.76
N ASP A 899 -3.35 8.49 23.07
CA ASP A 899 -3.54 7.49 24.12
C ASP A 899 -5.02 7.15 24.39
N GLY A 900 -5.95 7.68 23.59
CA GLY A 900 -7.40 7.50 23.75
C GLY A 900 -8.03 8.37 24.84
N THR A 901 -7.25 9.20 25.54
CA THR A 901 -7.78 10.27 26.39
C THR A 901 -8.14 11.49 25.54
N ARG A 902 -8.88 12.42 26.14
CA ARG A 902 -9.26 13.69 25.51
C ARG A 902 -8.92 14.84 26.46
N SER A 903 -8.66 16.03 25.94
CA SER A 903 -8.26 17.19 26.73
C SER A 903 -9.13 18.41 26.46
N LEU A 904 -9.54 19.11 27.53
CA LEU A 904 -10.30 20.37 27.46
C LEU A 904 -9.52 21.47 28.18
N LEU A 905 -9.17 22.53 27.46
CA LEU A 905 -8.53 23.73 28.01
C LEU A 905 -9.60 24.74 28.44
N TRP A 906 -9.50 25.25 29.66
CA TRP A 906 -10.28 26.36 30.19
C TRP A 906 -9.39 27.58 30.46
N ALA A 907 -9.82 28.76 30.03
CA ALA A 907 -9.33 30.04 30.52
C ALA A 907 -10.11 30.45 31.78
N GLY A 908 -9.42 31.02 32.77
CA GLY A 908 -10.01 31.43 34.05
C GLY A 908 -9.52 32.80 34.55
N PRO A 909 -10.05 33.26 35.69
CA PRO A 909 -9.82 34.62 36.18
C PRO A 909 -8.33 34.95 36.40
N GLY A 910 -7.93 36.18 36.06
CA GLY A 910 -6.57 36.67 36.27
C GLY A 910 -5.50 35.98 35.43
N GLY A 911 -5.86 35.42 34.26
CA GLY A 911 -4.92 34.65 33.43
C GLY A 911 -4.62 33.28 34.02
N SER A 912 -5.63 32.62 34.59
CA SER A 912 -5.53 31.22 35.00
C SER A 912 -5.83 30.31 33.80
N ALA A 913 -5.24 29.12 33.78
CA ALA A 913 -5.58 28.05 32.84
C ALA A 913 -5.89 26.76 33.59
N SER A 914 -6.84 25.97 33.11
CA SER A 914 -7.04 24.60 33.60
C SER A 914 -7.14 23.64 32.42
N ILE A 915 -6.27 22.63 32.41
CA ILE A 915 -6.30 21.57 31.41
C ILE A 915 -6.94 20.37 32.08
N TRP A 916 -8.08 19.95 31.57
CA TRP A 916 -8.80 18.77 32.02
C TRP A 916 -8.43 17.58 31.15
N THR A 917 -8.13 16.44 31.77
CA THR A 917 -8.08 15.14 31.09
C THR A 917 -9.46 14.49 31.23
N LEU A 918 -9.92 13.93 30.13
CA LEU A 918 -11.20 13.23 29.97
C LEU A 918 -10.93 11.81 29.44
N ASN A 919 -11.83 10.86 29.71
CA ASN A 919 -11.81 9.56 29.05
C ASN A 919 -12.36 9.63 27.61
N GLY A 920 -12.24 8.53 26.86
CA GLY A 920 -12.72 8.43 25.46
C GLY A 920 -14.22 8.73 25.27
N SER A 921 -15.02 8.70 26.34
CA SER A 921 -16.45 9.08 26.33
C SER A 921 -16.68 10.48 26.90
N ASN A 922 -15.71 11.38 26.78
CA ASN A 922 -15.72 12.78 27.25
C ASN A 922 -15.90 13.00 28.77
N ASN A 923 -15.84 11.97 29.62
CA ASN A 923 -16.03 12.13 31.07
C ASN A 923 -14.75 12.60 31.76
N TYR A 924 -14.88 13.59 32.64
CA TYR A 924 -13.79 14.13 33.46
C TYR A 924 -13.07 13.05 34.28
N THR A 925 -11.74 13.05 34.23
CA THR A 925 -10.89 12.19 35.07
C THR A 925 -10.01 12.99 36.02
N THR A 926 -9.25 13.97 35.50
CA THR A 926 -8.31 14.79 36.27
C THR A 926 -8.14 16.20 35.67
N SER A 927 -7.48 17.11 36.38
CA SER A 927 -7.09 18.41 35.83
C SER A 927 -5.79 18.93 36.42
N THR A 928 -5.00 19.64 35.60
CA THR A 928 -3.92 20.54 36.08
C THR A 928 -4.41 21.99 36.00
N VAL A 929 -4.00 22.83 36.95
CA VAL A 929 -4.30 24.27 36.97
C VAL A 929 -3.00 25.08 37.01
N TYR A 930 -2.95 26.13 36.20
CA TYR A 930 -1.85 27.09 36.11
C TYR A 930 -2.34 28.52 36.30
N GLY A 931 -1.44 29.43 36.70
CA GLY A 931 -1.78 30.82 37.01
C GLY A 931 -2.39 31.00 38.40
N PRO A 932 -3.00 32.17 38.68
CA PRO A 932 -3.21 33.29 37.76
C PRO A 932 -1.91 33.97 37.30
N TYR A 933 -1.81 34.29 36.01
CA TYR A 933 -0.76 35.10 35.41
C TYR A 933 -1.40 36.31 34.71
N SER A 934 -1.50 37.46 35.39
CA SER A 934 -2.37 38.58 35.00
C SER A 934 -2.21 39.09 33.57
N ASP A 935 -0.99 38.98 33.05
CA ASP A 935 -0.58 39.55 31.76
C ASP A 935 -0.65 38.52 30.63
N TRP A 936 -1.14 37.30 30.91
CA TRP A 936 -1.15 36.15 30.00
C TRP A 936 -2.54 35.52 29.88
N THR A 937 -2.89 35.06 28.68
CA THR A 937 -4.14 34.35 28.38
C THR A 937 -3.81 33.05 27.65
N PRO A 938 -4.35 31.88 28.06
CA PRO A 938 -4.17 30.63 27.32
C PRO A 938 -4.98 30.67 26.02
N VAL A 939 -4.35 30.30 24.89
CA VAL A 939 -4.90 30.43 23.54
C VAL A 939 -5.29 29.08 22.94
N SER A 940 -4.41 28.08 23.05
CA SER A 940 -4.65 26.75 22.51
C SER A 940 -3.85 25.68 23.25
N TYR A 941 -4.35 24.46 23.20
CA TYR A 941 -3.68 23.26 23.69
C TYR A 941 -3.62 22.23 22.57
N SER A 942 -2.48 21.55 22.43
CA SER A 942 -2.25 20.49 21.44
C SER A 942 -1.56 19.28 22.07
N SER A 943 -1.95 18.08 21.64
CA SER A 943 -1.21 16.86 21.94
C SER A 943 -0.17 16.57 20.88
N ASN A 944 1.10 16.48 21.29
CA ASN A 944 2.22 16.21 20.39
C ASN A 944 2.39 14.69 20.18
N SER A 945 2.95 14.29 19.04
CA SER A 945 3.23 12.89 18.66
C SER A 945 4.24 12.21 19.61
N ASP A 946 5.22 12.96 20.13
CA ASP A 946 6.23 12.54 21.10
C ASP A 946 5.68 12.21 22.52
N GLY A 947 4.35 12.22 22.70
CA GLY A 947 3.69 12.00 24.00
C GLY A 947 3.72 13.21 24.94
N THR A 948 4.40 14.30 24.58
CA THR A 948 4.28 15.59 25.27
C THR A 948 2.98 16.29 24.88
N ARG A 949 2.68 17.39 25.56
CA ARG A 949 1.56 18.30 25.26
C ARG A 949 2.08 19.73 25.18
N SER A 950 1.44 20.57 24.39
CA SER A 950 1.81 21.98 24.24
C SER A 950 0.66 22.90 24.66
N LEU A 951 0.95 23.94 25.43
CA LEU A 951 0.02 25.01 25.79
C LEU A 951 0.57 26.36 25.31
N LEU A 952 -0.16 27.02 24.42
CA LEU A 952 0.14 28.37 23.93
C LEU A 952 -0.50 29.42 24.84
N TRP A 953 0.28 30.42 25.23
CA TRP A 953 -0.15 31.62 25.92
C TRP A 953 0.12 32.86 25.07
N ALA A 954 -0.84 33.78 24.99
CA ALA A 954 -0.65 35.15 24.52
C ALA A 954 -0.36 36.07 25.72
N GLY A 955 0.63 36.95 25.59
CA GLY A 955 1.02 37.91 26.63
C GLY A 955 0.89 39.37 26.18
N THR A 956 0.53 40.27 27.10
CA THR A 956 0.32 41.70 26.81
C THR A 956 1.54 42.36 26.18
N GLY A 957 1.34 43.11 25.09
CA GLY A 957 2.44 43.70 24.31
C GLY A 957 2.97 42.81 23.19
N GLY A 958 2.24 41.74 22.84
CA GLY A 958 2.59 40.83 21.75
C GLY A 958 3.67 39.84 22.13
N TYR A 959 3.61 39.32 23.37
CA TYR A 959 4.39 38.14 23.74
C TYR A 959 3.63 36.86 23.36
N ALA A 960 4.38 35.80 23.12
CA ALA A 960 3.85 34.43 23.09
C ALA A 960 4.70 33.56 24.02
N SER A 961 4.09 32.58 24.67
CA SER A 961 4.83 31.52 25.38
C SER A 961 4.24 30.16 25.05
N ILE A 962 5.10 29.23 24.62
CA ILE A 962 4.73 27.85 24.33
C ILE A 962 5.31 26.99 25.43
N TRP A 963 4.46 26.39 26.24
CA TRP A 963 4.83 25.48 27.31
C TRP A 963 4.79 24.05 26.81
N THR A 964 5.87 23.29 27.01
CA THR A 964 5.88 21.84 26.83
C THR A 964 5.56 21.18 28.17
N LEU A 965 4.58 20.28 28.16
CA LEU A 965 4.09 19.51 29.31
C LEU A 965 4.28 18.01 29.04
N ASN A 966 4.30 17.18 30.09
CA ASN A 966 4.25 15.72 29.92
C ASN A 966 2.81 15.24 29.62
N GLY A 967 2.64 13.95 29.30
CA GLY A 967 1.32 13.34 29.04
C GLY A 967 0.32 13.46 30.21
N SER A 968 0.79 13.70 31.44
CA SER A 968 -0.03 13.97 32.62
C SER A 968 -0.30 15.48 32.85
N ASN A 969 -0.11 16.32 31.83
CA ASN A 969 -0.28 17.78 31.90
C ASN A 969 0.55 18.45 33.00
N SER A 970 1.75 17.94 33.31
CA SER A 970 2.72 18.59 34.21
C SER A 970 3.77 19.35 33.42
N TYR A 971 4.18 20.53 33.92
CA TYR A 971 5.11 21.42 33.22
C TYR A 971 6.52 20.81 33.09
N ILE A 972 7.12 20.92 31.90
CA ILE A 972 8.51 20.54 31.64
C ILE A 972 9.36 21.79 31.37
N THR A 973 8.98 22.58 30.36
CA THR A 973 9.75 23.75 29.89
C THR A 973 8.85 24.73 29.14
N SER A 974 9.36 25.92 28.84
CA SER A 974 8.67 26.90 27.99
C SER A 974 9.63 27.72 27.15
N THR A 975 9.24 28.04 25.92
CA THR A 975 9.88 29.09 25.11
C THR A 975 9.02 30.35 25.15
N VAL A 976 9.65 31.53 25.17
CA VAL A 976 8.96 32.83 25.12
C VAL A 976 9.46 33.63 23.91
N TYR A 977 8.54 34.24 23.18
CA TYR A 977 8.81 35.14 22.06
C TYR A 977 8.16 36.51 22.31
N GLY A 978 8.64 37.53 21.62
CA GLY A 978 8.18 38.91 21.76
C GLY A 978 9.03 39.76 22.72
N PRO A 979 8.64 41.02 22.97
CA PRO A 979 7.36 41.62 22.57
C PRO A 979 7.34 42.03 21.10
N TYR A 980 6.23 41.76 20.42
CA TYR A 980 5.94 42.21 19.07
C TYR A 980 4.60 42.96 19.07
N SER A 981 4.63 44.26 19.39
CA SER A 981 3.43 45.05 19.75
C SER A 981 2.26 45.03 18.77
N ASP A 982 2.54 44.81 17.49
CA ASP A 982 1.56 44.74 16.40
C ASP A 982 1.06 43.32 16.10
N TRP A 983 1.48 42.32 16.88
CA TRP A 983 1.24 40.90 16.61
C TRP A 983 0.64 40.17 17.82
N THR A 984 -0.27 39.25 17.55
CA THR A 984 -0.92 38.38 18.54
C THR A 984 -0.82 36.93 18.10
N PRO A 985 -0.37 35.98 18.94
CA PRO A 985 -0.38 34.56 18.59
C PRO A 985 -1.82 34.03 18.62
N VAL A 986 -2.26 33.32 17.58
CA VAL A 986 -3.66 32.88 17.41
C VAL A 986 -3.83 31.37 17.29
N SER A 987 -2.86 30.64 16.73
CA SER A 987 -2.89 29.17 16.66
C SER A 987 -1.51 28.56 16.86
N TYR A 988 -1.50 27.31 17.32
CA TYR A 988 -0.33 26.45 17.41
C TYR A 988 -0.70 25.05 16.95
N SER A 989 0.12 24.44 16.07
CA SER A 989 0.01 23.04 15.67
C SER A 989 1.33 22.30 15.91
N SER A 990 1.23 21.03 16.30
CA SER A 990 2.32 20.06 16.18
C SER A 990 2.13 19.30 14.87
N ASN A 991 3.09 19.43 13.96
CA ASN A 991 3.04 18.80 12.64
C ASN A 991 3.61 17.38 12.73
N SER A 992 3.27 16.48 11.80
CA SER A 992 3.80 15.11 11.85
C SER A 992 5.30 15.03 11.54
N ASP A 993 5.89 15.99 10.83
CA ASP A 993 7.33 16.04 10.54
C ASP A 993 8.21 16.44 11.75
N GLY A 994 7.67 16.38 12.98
CA GLY A 994 8.32 16.83 14.20
C GLY A 994 8.51 18.35 14.32
N THR A 995 8.16 19.12 13.29
CA THR A 995 8.08 20.59 13.39
C THR A 995 6.81 21.01 14.10
N ARG A 996 6.80 22.25 14.59
CA ARG A 996 5.66 22.86 15.26
C ARG A 996 5.43 24.22 14.60
N THR A 997 4.18 24.58 14.35
CA THR A 997 3.84 25.87 13.73
C THR A 997 3.23 26.81 14.76
N LEU A 998 3.67 28.07 14.79
CA LEU A 998 3.02 29.16 15.51
C LEU A 998 2.48 30.18 14.50
N LEU A 999 1.17 30.44 14.55
CA LEU A 999 0.49 31.42 13.71
C LEU A 999 0.28 32.72 14.49
N TRP A 1000 0.73 33.84 13.91
CA TRP A 1000 0.52 35.20 14.42
C TRP A 1000 -0.44 35.98 13.52
N ALA A 1001 -1.38 36.72 14.12
CA ALA A 1001 -2.17 37.76 13.48
C ALA A 1001 -1.52 39.13 13.70
N GLY A 1002 -1.39 39.94 12.65
CA GLY A 1002 -0.75 41.27 12.68
C GLY A 1002 -1.71 42.42 12.32
N THR A 1003 -1.48 43.60 12.90
CA THR A 1003 -2.34 44.79 12.71
C THR A 1003 -2.48 45.20 11.24
N GLY A 1004 -3.71 45.43 10.79
CA GLY A 1004 -4.00 45.74 9.37
C GLY A 1004 -4.16 44.51 8.46
N GLY A 1005 -4.26 43.30 9.04
CA GLY A 1005 -4.52 42.07 8.31
C GLY A 1005 -3.25 41.39 7.79
N TYR A 1006 -2.14 41.51 8.53
CA TYR A 1006 -1.00 40.63 8.30
C TYR A 1006 -1.22 39.26 8.98
N ALA A 1007 -0.55 38.23 8.47
CA ALA A 1007 -0.32 36.98 9.18
C ALA A 1007 1.17 36.63 9.16
N SER A 1008 1.66 35.88 10.15
CA SER A 1008 2.98 35.28 10.10
C SER A 1008 2.95 33.85 10.59
N ILE A 1009 3.47 32.95 9.77
CA ILE A 1009 3.60 31.53 10.07
C ILE A 1009 5.05 31.31 10.47
N TRP A 1010 5.28 30.83 11.70
CA TRP A 1010 6.59 30.51 12.23
C TRP A 1010 6.76 29.00 12.30
N THR A 1011 7.76 28.48 11.60
CA THR A 1011 8.20 27.09 11.73
C THR A 1011 9.18 26.99 12.90
N LEU A 1012 8.85 26.10 13.83
CA LEU A 1012 9.64 25.80 15.03
C LEU A 1012 10.11 24.35 14.99
N ASN A 1013 11.24 24.05 15.60
CA ASN A 1013 11.66 22.66 15.80
C ASN A 1013 10.91 22.00 16.99
N GLY A 1014 11.09 20.69 17.18
CA GLY A 1014 10.46 19.91 18.25
C GLY A 1014 10.68 20.41 19.68
N SER A 1015 11.67 21.29 19.92
CA SER A 1015 11.89 21.96 21.22
C SER A 1015 11.23 23.34 21.35
N ASN A 1016 10.33 23.71 20.42
CA ASN A 1016 9.80 25.08 20.26
C ASN A 1016 10.92 26.13 20.08
N ASN A 1017 12.01 25.82 19.37
CA ASN A 1017 12.97 26.86 18.95
C ASN A 1017 12.60 27.37 17.56
N TYR A 1018 12.63 28.69 17.37
CA TYR A 1018 12.38 29.34 16.08
C TYR A 1018 13.37 28.84 15.02
N SER A 1019 12.87 28.47 13.84
CA SER A 1019 13.67 28.10 12.67
C SER A 1019 13.50 29.12 11.55
N THR A 1020 12.28 29.28 11.04
CA THR A 1020 11.95 30.18 9.92
C THR A 1020 10.58 30.83 10.10
N SER A 1021 10.29 31.87 9.32
CA SER A 1021 8.94 32.42 9.22
C SER A 1021 8.64 32.97 7.83
N ILE A 1022 7.36 32.92 7.45
CA ILE A 1022 6.80 33.67 6.33
C ILE A 1022 5.83 34.72 6.88
N VAL A 1023 5.74 35.86 6.18
CA VAL A 1023 4.81 36.96 6.48
C VAL A 1023 3.90 37.19 5.28
N TYR A 1024 2.61 37.32 5.56
CA TYR A 1024 1.52 37.53 4.61
C TYR A 1024 0.81 38.85 4.88
N GLY A 1025 0.24 39.45 3.85
CA GLY A 1025 -0.54 40.70 3.96
C GLY A 1025 0.26 41.97 3.64
N PRO A 1026 -0.33 43.15 3.89
CA PRO A 1026 -1.59 43.35 4.62
C PRO A 1026 -2.83 43.07 3.76
N TYR A 1027 -3.77 42.29 4.31
CA TYR A 1027 -5.10 42.06 3.72
C TYR A 1027 -6.15 42.76 4.58
N SER A 1028 -6.43 44.02 4.26
CA SER A 1028 -7.36 44.85 5.02
C SER A 1028 -8.74 44.19 5.12
N GLY A 1029 -9.28 44.09 6.33
CA GLY A 1029 -10.56 43.42 6.61
C GLY A 1029 -10.46 41.90 6.82
N TRP A 1030 -9.28 41.30 6.73
CA TRP A 1030 -9.05 39.89 7.00
C TRP A 1030 -8.22 39.66 8.27
N THR A 1031 -8.38 38.50 8.89
CA THR A 1031 -7.61 38.09 10.08
C THR A 1031 -7.39 36.57 10.03
N PRO A 1032 -6.15 36.07 10.23
CA PRO A 1032 -5.89 34.63 10.28
C PRO A 1032 -6.48 34.04 11.56
N VAL A 1033 -7.10 32.86 11.45
CA VAL A 1033 -7.83 32.19 12.54
C VAL A 1033 -7.06 30.95 13.00
N GLN A 1034 -6.75 30.06 12.06
CA GLN A 1034 -6.17 28.74 12.35
C GLN A 1034 -5.19 28.36 11.24
N TYR A 1035 -4.14 27.63 11.62
CA TYR A 1035 -3.28 26.85 10.72
C TYR A 1035 -3.44 25.38 11.12
N GLN A 1036 -3.47 24.48 10.15
CA GLN A 1036 -3.50 23.03 10.35
C GLN A 1036 -2.52 22.32 9.39
#